data_AF-H8MX57-F1
#
_entry.id   AF-H8MX57-F1
#
_cell.length_a   1.000
_cell.length_b   1.000
_cell.length_c   1.000
_cell.angle_alpha   90.00
_cell.angle_beta   90.00
_cell.angle_gamma   90.00
#
_symmetry.space_group_name_H-M   'P 1'
#
loop_
_entity.id
_entity.type
_entity.pdbx_description
1 polymer ?
#
loop_
_entity_poly.entity_id
_entity_poly.type
_entity_poly.pdbx_seq_one_letter_code
_entity_poly.pdbx_strand_id
1 'polypeptide(L)'
;MTERAEGHRTVLGQLRGAELDPLSAKLRLEALLSGAHFSPVGLPPSATICIRRLMDPKPGVLPVRQFALRPPQVWDEALSSVLQARLAQAMRPVHGPVPTSAEAVLFADPAELLACLASDVSQGTAATHWWWRGLFPGEDLARTVVAEWMRQPEYVPATLELGTRRGESQPVLELFTEDEARTLLTRVVQVHGLPGPLVAQAVFKAPVAGGDMTSSSSPSPAQERAVTGTAAAFAPWEPWAPEVRMLGLGRQRQTLLGVALMLRRAPTEVRRPSFVAKVMDWRDVSPRTGVHPLPRPPTRSVPSTSEHPAAQAPISDRRPTARRDRDAHAETGLLDIRSGQTQEPPAVPPAPHAARPPAPGPATAPGLAPTTSLPPEPRASTTSRRSAPAPAQLPSSTFPHPPGRGWGLPISTQLGGVFYLVNLSLFLELYGDFTQPARPGLPLSVWDFVALLGRRLLTDPMPTDPVWSVLARLSSREPGEAPSHAFEPPDTWRIPAGWLSAFRPQEATEWTWGLEGGRLRVRHSEGFLVLDVPCEGEDAEAQVQRETAAYSQVAAFTLARTGFPLPVVPEAQHLEQWLGWLEPYVRARLARALGLVPDDAEELERTLLLHEARLHVTESHVDVVFALSQLPLAVRIAGLDRNIGWIPAAGRHLFFHFE
;
A
#
# COMPACT_ATOMS: atom_id res chain seq x y z
N MET A 1 17.29 -10.72 -0.97
CA MET A 1 16.78 -9.58 -0.17
C MET A 1 16.05 -10.10 1.06
N THR A 2 16.71 -10.90 1.88
CA THR A 2 16.18 -11.44 3.15
C THR A 2 16.26 -10.33 4.21
N GLU A 3 15.14 -10.00 4.85
CA GLU A 3 15.00 -8.99 5.92
C GLU A 3 15.29 -7.52 5.52
N ARG A 4 14.50 -6.96 4.60
CA ARG A 4 14.62 -5.55 4.15
C ARG A 4 13.50 -4.61 4.67
N ALA A 5 12.78 -4.98 5.74
CA ALA A 5 11.62 -4.24 6.25
C ALA A 5 11.87 -3.41 7.53
N GLU A 6 13.12 -3.25 7.98
CA GLU A 6 13.46 -2.38 9.12
C GLU A 6 14.10 -1.07 8.63
N GLY A 7 13.66 0.04 9.22
CA GLY A 7 13.99 1.42 8.81
C GLY A 7 15.48 1.76 8.86
N HIS A 8 15.86 2.76 8.05
CA HIS A 8 17.19 3.38 7.94
C HIS A 8 18.38 2.43 7.70
N ARG A 9 18.21 1.41 6.87
CA ARG A 9 19.34 0.52 6.52
C ARG A 9 20.22 1.12 5.42
N THR A 10 21.46 1.43 5.76
CA THR A 10 22.49 1.84 4.79
C THR A 10 23.24 0.62 4.27
N VAL A 11 23.33 0.47 2.95
CA VAL A 11 24.09 -0.62 2.30
C VAL A 11 25.29 -0.03 1.58
N LEU A 12 26.49 -0.50 1.92
CA LEU A 12 27.73 -0.07 1.28
C LEU A 12 28.14 -1.07 0.19
N GLY A 13 28.20 -0.61 -1.06
CA GLY A 13 28.62 -1.45 -2.19
C GLY A 13 30.10 -1.83 -2.14
N GLN A 14 30.99 -0.83 -2.25
CA GLN A 14 32.43 -1.01 -2.23
C GLN A 14 33.09 0.08 -1.36
N LEU A 15 34.08 -0.32 -0.57
CA LEU A 15 34.90 0.58 0.24
C LEU A 15 36.31 0.68 -0.37
N ARG A 16 36.81 1.90 -0.58
CA ARG A 16 38.20 2.14 -1.01
C ARG A 16 38.91 2.97 0.06
N GLY A 17 40.11 2.53 0.47
CA GLY A 17 40.99 3.31 1.36
C GLY A 17 40.94 2.97 2.85
N ALA A 18 40.39 1.82 3.26
CA ALA A 18 40.55 1.35 4.64
C ALA A 18 41.85 0.53 4.77
N GLU A 19 42.70 0.87 5.75
CA GLU A 19 43.87 0.05 6.16
C GLU A 19 43.47 -1.23 6.93
N LEU A 20 42.17 -1.49 7.07
CA LEU A 20 41.57 -2.66 7.70
C LEU A 20 41.15 -3.68 6.63
N ASP A 21 40.95 -4.94 7.05
CA ASP A 21 40.27 -5.95 6.23
C ASP A 21 38.95 -5.37 5.64
N PRO A 22 38.76 -5.41 4.30
CA PRO A 22 37.66 -4.72 3.63
C PRO A 22 36.26 -5.12 4.12
N LEU A 23 36.07 -6.39 4.50
CA LEU A 23 34.78 -6.86 4.99
C LEU A 23 34.50 -6.34 6.40
N SER A 24 35.51 -6.43 7.28
CA SER A 24 35.42 -5.90 8.65
C SER A 24 35.20 -4.39 8.68
N ALA A 25 35.88 -3.64 7.81
CA ALA A 25 35.70 -2.19 7.68
C ALA A 25 34.30 -1.85 7.14
N LYS A 26 33.81 -2.61 6.15
CA LYS A 26 32.46 -2.45 5.61
C LYS A 26 31.39 -2.66 6.68
N LEU A 27 31.42 -3.76 7.42
CA LEU A 27 30.41 -4.06 8.45
C LEU A 27 30.40 -3.00 9.56
N ARG A 28 31.58 -2.51 9.98
CA ARG A 28 31.69 -1.45 10.99
C ARG A 28 31.14 -0.12 10.49
N LEU A 29 31.44 0.25 9.25
CA LEU A 29 30.89 1.46 8.64
C LEU A 29 29.38 1.35 8.43
N GLU A 30 28.87 0.19 8.02
CA GLU A 30 27.41 -0.04 7.92
C GLU A 30 26.74 0.10 9.29
N ALA A 31 27.34 -0.43 10.36
CA ALA A 31 26.83 -0.24 11.73
C ALA A 31 26.86 1.24 12.16
N LEU A 32 27.98 1.93 11.94
CA LEU A 32 28.14 3.35 12.27
C LEU A 32 27.17 4.25 11.51
N LEU A 33 27.00 4.00 10.21
CA LEU A 33 26.06 4.70 9.36
C LEU A 33 24.64 4.41 9.82
N SER A 34 24.29 3.16 10.12
CA SER A 34 22.93 2.84 10.62
C SER A 34 22.59 3.55 11.94
N GLY A 35 23.60 3.95 12.72
CA GLY A 35 23.43 4.78 13.93
C GLY A 35 23.45 6.30 13.69
N ALA A 36 23.70 6.76 12.46
CA ALA A 36 23.68 8.17 12.08
C ALA A 36 22.23 8.63 11.84
N HIS A 37 21.90 9.87 12.21
CA HIS A 37 20.55 10.41 12.03
C HIS A 37 20.38 10.87 10.57
N PHE A 38 19.94 9.97 9.70
CA PHE A 38 19.58 10.27 8.31
C PHE A 38 18.12 10.70 8.19
N SER A 39 17.77 11.90 8.63
CA SER A 39 16.50 12.49 8.20
C SER A 39 16.75 13.73 7.34
N PRO A 40 17.19 13.55 6.07
CA PRO A 40 17.24 14.66 5.15
C PRO A 40 15.81 15.20 4.97
N VAL A 41 15.62 16.45 5.36
CA VAL A 41 14.33 17.13 5.35
C VAL A 41 13.62 16.93 4.02
N GLY A 42 12.49 16.22 4.07
CA GLY A 42 11.56 16.08 2.94
C GLY A 42 11.61 14.76 2.16
N LEU A 43 12.48 13.81 2.52
CA LEU A 43 12.41 12.48 1.93
C LEU A 43 11.38 11.58 2.61
N PRO A 44 10.58 10.81 1.84
CA PRO A 44 9.80 9.72 2.41
C PRO A 44 10.71 8.71 3.13
N PRO A 45 10.34 8.23 4.33
CA PRO A 45 11.08 7.19 5.04
C PRO A 45 11.23 5.88 4.24
N SER A 46 10.28 5.60 3.35
CA SER A 46 10.27 4.44 2.43
C SER A 46 11.14 4.61 1.18
N ALA A 47 11.78 5.77 1.00
CA ALA A 47 12.54 6.09 -0.20
C ALA A 47 13.90 5.37 -0.25
N THR A 48 14.34 5.01 -1.46
CA THR A 48 15.65 4.42 -1.72
C THR A 48 16.53 5.39 -2.50
N ILE A 49 17.64 5.81 -1.91
CA ILE A 49 18.66 6.64 -2.57
C ILE A 49 19.86 5.76 -2.94
N CYS A 50 20.25 5.80 -4.21
CA CYS A 50 21.51 5.26 -4.67
C CYS A 50 22.50 6.40 -4.88
N ILE A 51 23.63 6.37 -4.19
CA ILE A 51 24.72 7.34 -4.38
C ILE A 51 25.91 6.61 -5.00
N ARG A 52 26.39 7.10 -6.15
CA ARG A 52 27.44 6.43 -6.93
C ARG A 52 28.76 6.41 -6.19
N ARG A 53 29.12 7.56 -5.61
CA ARG A 53 30.35 7.77 -4.83
C ARG A 53 30.07 8.76 -3.71
N LEU A 54 30.37 8.35 -2.50
CA LEU A 54 30.34 9.20 -1.32
C LEU A 54 31.75 9.24 -0.75
N MET A 55 32.36 10.42 -0.79
CA MET A 55 33.67 10.64 -0.17
C MET A 55 33.48 10.87 1.33
N ASP A 56 34.46 10.48 2.15
CA ASP A 56 34.46 10.83 3.57
C ASP A 56 34.41 12.36 3.72
N PRO A 57 33.32 12.92 4.28
CA PRO A 57 33.14 14.36 4.38
C PRO A 57 34.13 15.01 5.35
N LYS A 58 34.68 14.24 6.31
CA LYS A 58 35.73 14.67 7.23
C LYS A 58 36.73 13.54 7.49
N PRO A 59 37.72 13.37 6.60
CA PRO A 59 38.76 12.36 6.73
C PRO A 59 39.46 12.40 8.10
N GLY A 60 39.67 11.22 8.69
CA GLY A 60 40.38 11.06 9.96
C GLY A 60 39.53 11.26 11.22
N VAL A 61 38.25 11.65 11.09
CA VAL A 61 37.35 11.85 12.24
C VAL A 61 36.60 10.55 12.61
N LEU A 62 36.31 9.69 11.64
CA LEU A 62 35.62 8.42 11.87
C LEU A 62 36.51 7.42 12.63
N PRO A 63 36.09 6.91 13.80
CA PRO A 63 36.85 5.92 14.55
C PRO A 63 36.64 4.50 13.99
N VAL A 64 36.93 4.24 12.70
CA VAL A 64 36.68 2.94 12.03
C VAL A 64 37.39 1.74 12.72
N ARG A 65 38.47 2.02 13.46
CA ARG A 65 39.24 1.02 14.22
C ARG A 65 38.60 0.65 15.56
N GLN A 66 37.82 1.56 16.17
CA GLN A 66 37.15 1.36 17.45
C GLN A 66 35.67 1.01 17.22
N PHE A 67 35.10 0.19 18.09
CA PHE A 67 33.66 -0.08 18.03
C PHE A 67 32.94 1.15 18.60
N ALA A 68 32.38 1.99 17.73
CA ALA A 68 31.53 3.10 18.10
C ALA A 68 30.12 2.86 17.56
N LEU A 69 29.11 3.17 18.39
CA LEU A 69 27.70 2.98 18.04
C LEU A 69 27.14 4.16 17.23
N ARG A 70 27.78 5.33 17.30
CA ARG A 70 27.39 6.54 16.57
C ARG A 70 28.64 7.30 16.11
N PRO A 71 28.57 7.98 14.95
CA PRO A 71 29.65 8.84 14.51
C PRO A 71 29.76 10.10 15.41
N PRO A 72 30.94 10.75 15.46
CA PRO A 72 31.06 12.06 16.08
C PRO A 72 30.14 13.09 15.42
N GLN A 73 29.50 13.97 16.20
CA GLN A 73 28.52 14.96 15.71
C GLN A 73 29.07 15.81 14.56
N VAL A 74 30.33 16.24 14.65
CA VAL A 74 31.01 17.06 13.63
C VAL A 74 31.15 16.33 12.28
N TRP A 75 31.25 15.00 12.31
CA TRP A 75 31.25 14.17 11.10
C TRP A 75 29.81 13.96 10.59
N ASP A 76 28.86 13.72 11.50
CA ASP A 76 27.44 13.54 11.18
C ASP A 76 26.87 14.78 10.46
N GLU A 77 27.08 15.99 10.99
CA GLU A 77 26.66 17.25 10.36
C GLU A 77 27.25 17.43 8.95
N ALA A 78 28.52 17.07 8.76
CA ALA A 78 29.19 17.17 7.47
C ALA A 78 28.63 16.14 6.47
N LEU A 79 28.35 14.92 6.93
CA LEU A 79 27.68 13.90 6.14
C LEU A 79 26.29 14.35 5.73
N SER A 80 25.46 14.84 6.68
CA SER A 80 24.12 15.33 6.41
C SER A 80 24.13 16.44 5.34
N SER A 81 25.09 17.36 5.41
CA SER A 81 25.26 18.42 4.41
C SER A 81 25.60 17.86 3.01
N VAL A 82 26.53 16.91 2.93
CA VAL A 82 26.91 16.25 1.65
C VAL A 82 25.74 15.45 1.09
N LEU A 83 25.01 14.71 1.93
CA LEU A 83 23.82 13.97 1.54
C LEU A 83 22.73 14.91 1.03
N GLN A 84 22.47 16.03 1.71
CA GLN A 84 21.50 17.03 1.28
C GLN A 84 21.86 17.64 -0.08
N ALA A 85 23.15 17.93 -0.32
CA ALA A 85 23.63 18.41 -1.61
C ALA A 85 23.48 17.37 -2.73
N ARG A 86 23.79 16.09 -2.44
CA ARG A 86 23.58 14.97 -3.37
C ARG A 86 22.12 14.73 -3.66
N LEU A 87 21.29 14.81 -2.63
CA LEU A 87 19.85 14.71 -2.75
C LEU A 87 19.31 15.79 -3.64
N ALA A 88 19.66 17.06 -3.44
CA ALA A 88 19.20 18.16 -4.29
C ALA A 88 19.50 17.95 -5.80
N GLN A 89 20.49 17.12 -6.15
CA GLN A 89 20.89 16.78 -7.52
C GLN A 89 20.45 15.38 -7.95
N ALA A 90 19.75 14.62 -7.09
CA ALA A 90 19.38 13.25 -7.38
C ALA A 90 18.32 13.19 -8.49
N MET A 91 18.50 12.25 -9.40
CA MET A 91 17.59 12.03 -10.52
C MET A 91 16.56 10.95 -10.16
N ARG A 92 15.31 11.11 -10.60
CA ARG A 92 14.25 10.11 -10.41
C ARG A 92 13.93 9.44 -11.75
N PRO A 93 14.21 8.14 -11.94
CA PRO A 93 14.02 7.47 -13.23
C PRO A 93 12.56 7.47 -13.70
N VAL A 94 11.60 7.55 -12.78
CA VAL A 94 10.17 7.63 -13.12
C VAL A 94 9.81 8.91 -13.89
N HIS A 95 10.59 9.99 -13.77
CA HIS A 95 10.33 11.28 -14.44
C HIS A 95 11.02 11.42 -15.80
N GLY A 96 11.80 10.42 -16.23
CA GLY A 96 12.46 10.42 -17.52
C GLY A 96 13.86 9.79 -17.48
N PRO A 97 14.54 9.78 -18.64
CA PRO A 97 15.85 9.14 -18.77
C PRO A 97 16.89 9.80 -17.85
N VAL A 98 17.67 8.97 -17.17
CA VAL A 98 18.72 9.43 -16.25
C VAL A 98 20.08 9.43 -16.97
N PRO A 99 20.79 10.56 -17.02
CA PRO A 99 22.12 10.62 -17.61
C PRO A 99 23.12 9.70 -16.89
N THR A 100 24.09 9.14 -17.63
CA THR A 100 25.16 8.29 -17.05
C THR A 100 26.12 9.05 -16.13
N SER A 101 26.08 10.39 -16.16
CA SER A 101 26.78 11.31 -15.25
C SER A 101 26.04 11.53 -13.93
N ALA A 102 24.83 10.99 -13.75
CA ALA A 102 24.10 11.13 -12.50
C ALA A 102 24.85 10.45 -11.35
N GLU A 103 25.20 11.24 -10.33
CA GLU A 103 25.89 10.78 -9.12
C GLU A 103 24.94 10.28 -8.03
N ALA A 104 23.64 10.61 -8.14
CA ALA A 104 22.61 10.15 -7.22
C ALA A 104 21.31 9.84 -7.98
N VAL A 105 20.66 8.74 -7.59
CA VAL A 105 19.37 8.29 -8.12
C VAL A 105 18.42 8.02 -6.96
N LEU A 106 17.18 8.47 -7.06
CA LEU A 106 16.16 8.27 -6.03
C LEU A 106 14.94 7.51 -6.58
N PHE A 107 14.44 6.58 -5.76
CA PHE A 107 13.12 5.98 -5.86
C PHE A 107 12.28 6.39 -4.64
N ALA A 108 11.03 6.83 -4.82
CA ALA A 108 10.19 7.28 -3.68
C ALA A 108 9.81 6.14 -2.74
N ASP A 109 9.61 4.95 -3.28
CA ASP A 109 9.18 3.78 -2.54
C ASP A 109 9.60 2.48 -3.28
N PRO A 110 9.40 1.30 -2.68
CA PRO A 110 9.71 0.03 -3.33
C PRO A 110 8.92 -0.21 -4.63
N ALA A 111 7.69 0.27 -4.75
CA ALA A 111 6.89 0.09 -5.97
C ALA A 111 7.50 0.84 -7.17
N GLU A 112 7.95 2.07 -6.97
CA GLU A 112 8.64 2.84 -8.01
C GLU A 112 9.98 2.20 -8.40
N LEU A 113 10.74 1.69 -7.42
CA LEU A 113 11.98 0.96 -7.67
C LEU A 113 11.73 -0.25 -8.57
N LEU A 114 10.73 -1.07 -8.22
CA LEU A 114 10.35 -2.26 -8.99
C LEU A 114 9.82 -1.90 -10.39
N ALA A 115 9.09 -0.78 -10.51
CA ALA A 115 8.58 -0.29 -11.80
C ALA A 115 9.71 0.18 -12.72
N CYS A 116 10.72 0.85 -12.17
CA CYS A 116 11.87 1.32 -12.93
C CYS A 116 12.79 0.15 -13.31
N LEU A 117 13.02 -0.81 -12.40
CA LEU A 117 13.79 -2.00 -12.71
C LEU A 117 13.13 -2.81 -13.84
N ALA A 118 11.83 -3.09 -13.73
CA ALA A 118 11.12 -3.87 -14.74
C ALA A 118 11.11 -3.16 -16.11
N SER A 119 10.94 -1.84 -16.11
CA SER A 119 11.00 -1.02 -17.32
C SER A 119 12.38 -1.11 -17.99
N ASP A 120 13.45 -0.80 -17.26
CA ASP A 120 14.83 -0.84 -17.78
C ASP A 120 15.24 -2.23 -18.28
N VAL A 121 14.78 -3.30 -17.61
CA VAL A 121 15.04 -4.68 -18.03
C VAL A 121 14.28 -5.00 -19.32
N SER A 122 12.99 -4.63 -19.40
CA SER A 122 12.17 -4.87 -20.58
C SER A 122 12.66 -4.12 -21.82
N GLN A 123 13.31 -2.97 -21.63
CA GLN A 123 13.92 -2.17 -22.70
C GLN A 123 15.38 -2.57 -23.00
N GLY A 124 15.98 -3.49 -22.22
CA GLY A 124 17.37 -3.89 -22.38
C GLY A 124 18.41 -2.83 -21.96
N THR A 125 18.00 -1.79 -21.23
CA THR A 125 18.86 -0.67 -20.79
C THR A 125 19.45 -0.89 -19.39
N ALA A 126 18.89 -1.81 -18.59
CA ALA A 126 19.28 -2.00 -17.19
C ALA A 126 20.79 -2.24 -16.98
N ALA A 127 21.46 -2.94 -17.90
CA ALA A 127 22.90 -3.21 -17.79
C ALA A 127 23.77 -1.94 -17.89
N THR A 128 23.25 -0.84 -18.45
CA THR A 128 23.94 0.45 -18.60
C THR A 128 23.85 1.33 -17.35
N HIS A 129 22.88 1.06 -16.48
CA HIS A 129 22.59 1.84 -15.29
C HIS A 129 23.36 1.29 -14.08
N TRP A 130 24.28 2.10 -13.54
CA TRP A 130 25.23 1.64 -12.52
C TRP A 130 24.55 1.23 -11.19
N TRP A 131 23.40 1.82 -10.86
CA TRP A 131 22.71 1.58 -9.59
C TRP A 131 22.10 0.17 -9.51
N TRP A 132 21.69 -0.43 -10.64
CA TRP A 132 21.14 -1.78 -10.63
C TRP A 132 22.16 -2.83 -10.20
N ARG A 133 23.43 -2.68 -10.60
CA ARG A 133 24.51 -3.58 -10.14
C ARG A 133 24.75 -3.48 -8.63
N GLY A 134 24.52 -2.30 -8.05
CA GLY A 134 24.63 -2.08 -6.61
C GLY A 134 23.45 -2.64 -5.83
N LEU A 135 22.22 -2.48 -6.34
CA LEU A 135 20.99 -2.94 -5.69
C LEU A 135 20.77 -4.46 -5.84
N PHE A 136 21.15 -4.99 -7.01
CA PHE A 136 20.95 -6.36 -7.44
C PHE A 136 22.27 -6.90 -8.05
N PRO A 137 23.19 -7.45 -7.22
CA PRO A 137 24.49 -7.92 -7.69
C PRO A 137 24.44 -9.24 -8.49
N GLY A 138 23.25 -9.72 -8.88
CA GLY A 138 23.07 -10.95 -9.65
C GLY A 138 23.24 -10.74 -11.16
N GLU A 139 23.56 -11.82 -11.89
CA GLU A 139 23.81 -11.76 -13.34
C GLU A 139 22.53 -11.61 -14.18
N ASP A 140 21.40 -12.17 -13.71
CA ASP A 140 20.13 -12.16 -14.45
C ASP A 140 19.11 -11.21 -13.80
N LEU A 141 19.07 -9.98 -14.31
CA LEU A 141 18.11 -8.96 -13.85
C LEU A 141 16.66 -9.29 -14.24
N ALA A 142 16.42 -10.02 -15.33
CA ALA A 142 15.07 -10.43 -15.73
C ALA A 142 14.48 -11.44 -14.74
N ARG A 143 15.27 -12.46 -14.36
CA ARG A 143 14.87 -13.38 -13.29
C ARG A 143 14.76 -12.68 -11.94
N THR A 144 15.59 -11.66 -11.69
CA THR A 144 15.49 -10.84 -10.47
C THR A 144 14.16 -10.09 -10.41
N VAL A 145 13.69 -9.48 -11.51
CA VAL A 145 12.36 -8.82 -11.57
C VAL A 145 11.26 -9.80 -11.17
N VAL A 146 11.22 -10.98 -11.80
CA VAL A 146 10.22 -12.00 -11.50
C VAL A 146 10.28 -12.43 -10.03
N ALA A 147 11.48 -12.71 -9.51
CA ALA A 147 11.68 -13.13 -8.13
C ALA A 147 11.24 -12.05 -7.12
N GLU A 148 11.56 -10.78 -7.38
CA GLU A 148 11.22 -9.67 -6.49
C GLU A 148 9.72 -9.36 -6.47
N TRP A 149 9.05 -9.44 -7.63
CA TRP A 149 7.59 -9.29 -7.70
C TRP A 149 6.86 -10.45 -7.00
N MET A 150 7.40 -11.68 -7.08
CA MET A 150 6.89 -12.82 -6.34
C MET A 150 7.12 -12.70 -4.83
N ARG A 151 8.24 -12.09 -4.43
CA ARG A 151 8.62 -11.89 -3.03
C ARG A 151 7.81 -10.80 -2.36
N GLN A 152 7.45 -9.75 -3.09
CA GLN A 152 6.71 -8.59 -2.59
C GLN A 152 5.49 -8.28 -3.46
N PRO A 153 4.51 -9.20 -3.51
CA PRO A 153 3.31 -9.04 -4.35
C PRO A 153 2.47 -7.80 -3.97
N GLU A 154 2.58 -7.28 -2.75
CA GLU A 154 1.90 -6.06 -2.28
C GLU A 154 2.21 -4.81 -3.13
N TYR A 155 3.41 -4.75 -3.72
CA TYR A 155 3.81 -3.61 -4.55
C TYR A 155 3.41 -3.74 -6.01
N VAL A 156 2.99 -4.92 -6.46
CA VAL A 156 2.73 -5.22 -7.88
C VAL A 156 1.63 -4.34 -8.47
N PRO A 157 0.48 -4.11 -7.81
CA PRO A 157 -0.54 -3.22 -8.35
C PRO A 157 -0.07 -1.78 -8.56
N ALA A 158 0.68 -1.23 -7.60
CA ALA A 158 1.26 0.11 -7.72
C ALA A 158 2.30 0.17 -8.86
N THR A 159 3.12 -0.88 -8.98
CA THR A 159 4.14 -1.03 -10.02
C THR A 159 3.51 -1.08 -11.42
N LEU A 160 2.44 -1.86 -11.60
CA LEU A 160 1.73 -1.98 -12.88
C LEU A 160 0.94 -0.73 -13.26
N GLU A 161 0.38 -0.01 -12.29
CA GLU A 161 -0.25 1.30 -12.53
C GLU A 161 0.80 2.31 -13.04
N LEU A 162 1.99 2.37 -12.44
CA LEU A 162 3.10 3.21 -12.93
C LEU A 162 3.57 2.82 -14.34
N GLY A 163 3.69 1.53 -14.63
CA GLY A 163 4.00 1.03 -15.97
C GLY A 163 2.93 1.41 -16.99
N THR A 164 1.65 1.34 -16.60
CA THR A 164 0.52 1.63 -17.49
C THR A 164 0.48 3.10 -17.85
N ARG A 165 0.72 4.00 -16.89
CA ARG A 165 0.81 5.45 -17.13
C ARG A 165 1.93 5.82 -18.11
N ARG A 166 3.00 5.03 -18.17
CA ARG A 166 4.13 5.22 -19.09
C ARG A 166 3.97 4.47 -20.41
N GLY A 167 2.94 3.66 -20.57
CA GLY A 167 2.75 2.81 -21.76
C GLY A 167 3.69 1.61 -21.82
N GLU A 168 4.27 1.19 -20.69
CA GLU A 168 5.33 0.17 -20.61
C GLU A 168 4.82 -1.19 -20.11
N SER A 169 3.52 -1.34 -19.84
CA SER A 169 2.96 -2.56 -19.23
C SER A 169 3.11 -3.80 -20.08
N GLN A 170 3.01 -3.70 -21.41
CA GLN A 170 3.17 -4.84 -22.31
C GLN A 170 4.58 -5.45 -22.25
N PRO A 171 5.67 -4.71 -22.56
CA PRO A 171 7.01 -5.28 -22.54
C PRO A 171 7.42 -5.76 -21.14
N VAL A 172 6.94 -5.11 -20.08
CA VAL A 172 7.15 -5.58 -18.70
C VAL A 172 6.47 -6.92 -18.44
N LEU A 173 5.20 -7.10 -18.85
CA LEU A 173 4.47 -8.35 -18.64
C LEU A 173 4.96 -9.49 -19.53
N GLU A 174 5.62 -9.18 -20.65
CA GLU A 174 6.29 -10.16 -21.51
C GLU A 174 7.50 -10.83 -20.82
N LEU A 175 8.08 -10.20 -19.79
CA LEU A 175 9.12 -10.82 -18.94
C LEU A 175 8.61 -12.04 -18.15
N PHE A 176 7.30 -12.13 -17.92
CA PHE A 176 6.67 -13.19 -17.15
C PHE A 176 6.04 -14.20 -18.10
N THR A 177 6.30 -15.49 -17.92
CA THR A 177 5.51 -16.54 -18.57
C THR A 177 4.04 -16.48 -18.13
N GLU A 178 3.12 -17.09 -18.89
CA GLU A 178 1.70 -17.17 -18.49
C GLU A 178 1.52 -17.86 -17.12
N ASP A 179 2.38 -18.83 -16.79
CA ASP A 179 2.35 -19.53 -15.51
C ASP A 179 2.86 -18.68 -14.34
N GLU A 180 3.95 -17.92 -14.56
CA GLU A 180 4.44 -16.95 -13.59
C GLU A 180 3.41 -15.82 -13.40
N ALA A 181 2.77 -15.33 -14.45
CA ALA A 181 1.71 -14.32 -14.35
C ALA A 181 0.50 -14.84 -13.55
N ARG A 182 0.09 -16.09 -13.77
CA ARG A 182 -0.95 -16.78 -13.00
C ARG A 182 -0.57 -16.91 -11.53
N THR A 183 0.65 -17.37 -11.24
CA THR A 183 1.15 -17.54 -9.87
C THR A 183 1.25 -16.21 -9.14
N LEU A 184 1.72 -15.17 -9.83
CA LEU A 184 1.81 -13.83 -9.29
C LEU A 184 0.43 -13.25 -8.99
N LEU A 185 -0.54 -13.43 -9.89
CA LEU A 185 -1.93 -13.05 -9.65
C LEU A 185 -2.47 -13.71 -8.38
N THR A 186 -2.22 -15.01 -8.15
CA THR A 186 -2.62 -15.69 -6.90
C THR A 186 -2.09 -14.97 -5.68
N ARG A 187 -0.79 -14.63 -5.67
CA ARG A 187 -0.14 -13.95 -4.54
C ARG A 187 -0.69 -12.55 -4.31
N VAL A 188 -0.93 -11.79 -5.40
CA VAL A 188 -1.55 -10.45 -5.33
C VAL A 188 -2.95 -10.54 -4.74
N VAL A 189 -3.79 -11.45 -5.23
CA VAL A 189 -5.17 -11.64 -4.72
C VAL A 189 -5.16 -11.99 -3.23
N GLN A 190 -4.22 -12.86 -2.80
CA GLN A 190 -4.07 -13.23 -1.38
C GLN A 190 -3.65 -12.05 -0.50
N VAL A 191 -2.59 -11.33 -0.88
CA VAL A 191 -2.04 -10.24 -0.06
C VAL A 191 -2.94 -9.01 -0.04
N HIS A 192 -3.72 -8.78 -1.09
CA HIS A 192 -4.71 -7.70 -1.14
C HIS A 192 -6.09 -8.08 -0.55
N GLY A 193 -6.24 -9.31 -0.05
CA GLY A 193 -7.45 -9.73 0.65
C GLY A 193 -8.66 -9.94 -0.24
N LEU A 194 -8.45 -10.26 -1.52
CA LEU A 194 -9.54 -10.52 -2.45
C LEU A 194 -10.15 -11.92 -2.22
N PRO A 195 -11.46 -12.11 -2.47
CA PRO A 195 -12.13 -13.38 -2.19
C PRO A 195 -11.51 -14.60 -2.90
N GLY A 196 -11.50 -15.73 -2.19
CA GLY A 196 -10.86 -16.99 -2.57
C GLY A 196 -11.21 -17.63 -3.93
N PRO A 197 -12.36 -17.41 -4.60
CA PRO A 197 -12.62 -18.02 -5.90
C PRO A 197 -11.64 -17.60 -7.01
N LEU A 198 -11.11 -16.36 -6.95
CA LEU A 198 -10.02 -15.89 -7.82
C LEU A 198 -8.71 -16.62 -7.54
N VAL A 199 -8.46 -16.98 -6.27
CA VAL A 199 -7.29 -17.77 -5.80
C VAL A 199 -7.42 -19.23 -6.24
N ALA A 200 -8.62 -19.81 -6.14
CA ALA A 200 -8.87 -21.24 -6.33
C ALA A 200 -8.57 -21.71 -7.77
N GLN A 201 -8.94 -20.95 -8.81
CA GLN A 201 -8.63 -21.36 -10.19
C GLN A 201 -7.25 -20.87 -10.70
N ALA A 202 -6.59 -19.95 -9.99
CA ALA A 202 -5.20 -19.65 -10.27
C ALA A 202 -4.27 -20.82 -9.90
N VAL A 203 -4.75 -21.78 -9.09
CA VAL A 203 -4.02 -23.01 -8.73
C VAL A 203 -4.47 -24.23 -9.56
N PHE A 204 -5.75 -24.34 -9.96
CA PHE A 204 -6.36 -25.62 -10.39
C PHE A 204 -6.64 -25.88 -11.89
N LYS A 205 -6.18 -25.06 -12.85
CA LYS A 205 -6.25 -25.42 -14.29
C LYS A 205 -4.85 -25.51 -14.92
N ALA A 206 -4.08 -26.53 -14.51
CA ALA A 206 -3.10 -27.12 -15.41
C ALA A 206 -3.86 -28.11 -16.33
N PRO A 207 -3.62 -28.12 -17.65
CA PRO A 207 -4.24 -29.13 -18.50
C PRO A 207 -3.64 -30.49 -18.12
N VAL A 208 -4.46 -31.36 -17.53
CA VAL A 208 -4.11 -32.78 -17.42
C VAL A 208 -4.12 -33.31 -18.86
N ALA A 209 -2.93 -33.43 -19.44
CA ALA A 209 -2.74 -34.15 -20.67
C ALA A 209 -3.00 -35.64 -20.42
N GLY A 210 -3.94 -36.20 -21.18
CA GLY A 210 -4.08 -37.65 -21.33
C GLY A 210 -5.14 -38.27 -20.44
N GLY A 211 -6.24 -38.69 -21.05
CA GLY A 211 -7.29 -39.48 -20.41
C GLY A 211 -8.51 -39.60 -21.31
N ASP A 212 -8.35 -40.26 -22.47
CA ASP A 212 -9.47 -40.76 -23.26
C ASP A 212 -10.35 -41.64 -22.36
N MET A 213 -11.57 -41.18 -22.08
CA MET A 213 -12.65 -42.07 -21.71
C MET A 213 -13.94 -41.58 -22.35
N THR A 214 -14.32 -42.33 -23.38
CA THR A 214 -15.58 -42.30 -24.09
C THR A 214 -16.75 -42.49 -23.12
N SER A 215 -17.60 -41.46 -22.98
CA SER A 215 -18.96 -41.65 -22.48
C SER A 215 -19.94 -41.05 -23.49
N SER A 216 -20.50 -41.95 -24.29
CA SER A 216 -21.65 -41.74 -25.15
C SER A 216 -22.85 -41.27 -24.34
N SER A 217 -23.37 -40.09 -24.65
CA SER A 217 -24.76 -39.72 -24.36
C SER A 217 -25.36 -39.01 -25.57
N SER A 218 -26.45 -39.58 -26.06
CA SER A 218 -27.17 -39.20 -27.27
C SER A 218 -27.82 -37.81 -27.18
N PRO A 219 -28.07 -37.15 -28.33
CA PRO A 219 -28.56 -35.77 -28.37
C PRO A 219 -30.09 -35.75 -28.17
N SER A 220 -30.58 -34.76 -27.42
CA SER A 220 -31.99 -34.35 -27.41
C SER A 220 -32.09 -32.84 -27.65
N PRO A 221 -33.22 -32.36 -28.16
CA PRO A 221 -33.25 -31.55 -29.37
C PRO A 221 -33.00 -30.07 -29.13
N ALA A 222 -32.50 -29.44 -30.19
CA ALA A 222 -32.25 -28.02 -30.32
C ALA A 222 -33.45 -27.17 -29.87
N GLN A 223 -33.31 -26.56 -28.69
CA GLN A 223 -33.89 -25.24 -28.46
C GLN A 223 -32.97 -24.23 -29.14
N GLU A 224 -33.39 -23.80 -30.32
CA GLU A 224 -32.93 -22.57 -30.96
C GLU A 224 -33.14 -21.40 -30.00
N ARG A 225 -32.15 -21.16 -29.14
CA ARG A 225 -31.92 -19.81 -28.63
C ARG A 225 -31.48 -19.00 -29.82
N ALA A 226 -32.35 -18.09 -30.24
CA ALA A 226 -32.06 -17.01 -31.15
C ALA A 226 -30.66 -16.47 -30.88
N VAL A 227 -29.77 -16.68 -31.85
CA VAL A 227 -28.44 -16.10 -31.91
C VAL A 227 -28.63 -14.60 -32.15
N THR A 228 -28.84 -13.88 -31.06
CA THR A 228 -28.55 -12.45 -31.00
C THR A 228 -27.03 -12.32 -31.01
N GLY A 229 -26.51 -11.45 -31.89
CA GLY A 229 -25.09 -11.34 -32.22
C GLY A 229 -24.20 -11.38 -30.98
N THR A 230 -23.23 -12.28 -31.00
CA THR A 230 -22.27 -12.52 -29.93
C THR A 230 -21.41 -11.27 -29.74
N ALA A 231 -21.86 -10.34 -28.91
CA ALA A 231 -21.00 -9.31 -28.36
C ALA A 231 -19.85 -10.03 -27.64
N ALA A 232 -18.60 -9.73 -28.01
CA ALA A 232 -17.44 -10.24 -27.29
C ALA A 232 -17.66 -9.95 -25.80
N ALA A 233 -17.55 -10.97 -24.93
CA ALA A 233 -17.69 -10.77 -23.50
C ALA A 233 -16.65 -9.74 -23.06
N PHE A 234 -17.11 -8.54 -22.70
CA PHE A 234 -16.25 -7.44 -22.26
C PHE A 234 -15.57 -7.84 -20.95
N ALA A 235 -14.31 -7.43 -20.78
CA ALA A 235 -13.60 -7.72 -19.55
C ALA A 235 -14.22 -6.92 -18.39
N PRO A 236 -14.29 -7.45 -17.16
CA PRO A 236 -14.96 -6.77 -16.05
C PRO A 236 -14.33 -5.43 -15.65
N TRP A 237 -13.05 -5.24 -15.97
CA TRP A 237 -12.29 -4.01 -15.71
C TRP A 237 -12.36 -3.00 -16.86
N GLU A 238 -13.04 -3.27 -17.97
CA GLU A 238 -13.04 -2.42 -19.16
C GLU A 238 -13.54 -0.98 -18.94
N PRO A 239 -14.52 -0.70 -18.04
CA PRO A 239 -14.90 0.67 -17.71
C PRO A 239 -13.79 1.49 -17.02
N TRP A 240 -12.84 0.84 -16.34
CA TRP A 240 -11.78 1.49 -15.56
C TRP A 240 -10.40 1.37 -16.19
N ALA A 241 -10.18 0.33 -17.00
CA ALA A 241 -8.91 -0.01 -17.62
C ALA A 241 -9.12 -0.53 -19.06
N PRO A 242 -9.69 0.27 -19.98
CA PRO A 242 -9.93 -0.14 -21.36
C PRO A 242 -8.63 -0.43 -22.13
N GLU A 243 -7.52 0.17 -21.72
CA GLU A 243 -6.20 -0.01 -22.34
C GLU A 243 -5.69 -1.46 -22.28
N VAL A 244 -6.13 -2.24 -21.29
CA VAL A 244 -5.71 -3.64 -21.10
C VAL A 244 -6.05 -4.50 -22.33
N ARG A 245 -7.16 -4.19 -23.02
CA ARG A 245 -7.56 -4.89 -24.24
C ARG A 245 -6.62 -4.61 -25.41
N MET A 246 -6.02 -3.42 -25.47
CA MET A 246 -5.24 -2.97 -26.62
C MET A 246 -3.82 -3.56 -26.65
N LEU A 247 -3.33 -4.11 -25.54
CA LEU A 247 -1.96 -4.58 -25.37
C LEU A 247 -1.68 -5.98 -25.95
N GLY A 248 -2.69 -6.67 -26.51
CA GLY A 248 -2.50 -7.99 -27.13
C GLY A 248 -1.96 -9.09 -26.19
N LEU A 249 -2.10 -8.89 -24.88
CA LEU A 249 -1.57 -9.81 -23.86
C LEU A 249 -2.31 -11.15 -23.86
N GLY A 250 -1.60 -12.22 -23.50
CA GLY A 250 -2.23 -13.50 -23.21
C GLY A 250 -3.14 -13.42 -21.98
N ARG A 251 -4.04 -14.41 -21.84
CA ARG A 251 -5.17 -14.34 -20.90
C ARG A 251 -4.73 -14.19 -19.43
N GLN A 252 -3.65 -14.84 -18.99
CA GLN A 252 -3.20 -14.73 -17.60
C GLN A 252 -2.58 -13.35 -17.33
N ARG A 253 -1.74 -12.87 -18.25
CA ARG A 253 -1.13 -11.52 -18.17
C ARG A 253 -2.22 -10.42 -18.22
N GLN A 254 -3.24 -10.59 -19.05
CA GLN A 254 -4.38 -9.68 -19.12
C GLN A 254 -5.19 -9.67 -17.82
N THR A 255 -5.40 -10.84 -17.21
CA THR A 255 -6.09 -10.96 -15.92
C THR A 255 -5.27 -10.31 -14.80
N LEU A 256 -3.96 -10.57 -14.75
CA LEU A 256 -3.05 -9.94 -13.78
C LEU A 256 -3.11 -8.43 -13.87
N LEU A 257 -2.96 -7.86 -15.07
CA LEU A 257 -3.00 -6.42 -15.29
C LEU A 257 -4.37 -5.84 -14.93
N GLY A 258 -5.45 -6.43 -15.42
CA GLY A 258 -6.82 -5.96 -15.15
C GLY A 258 -7.15 -5.91 -13.66
N VAL A 259 -6.85 -6.98 -12.92
CA VAL A 259 -7.07 -7.03 -11.47
C VAL A 259 -6.15 -6.06 -10.72
N ALA A 260 -4.88 -5.96 -11.11
CA ALA A 260 -3.93 -5.02 -10.52
C ALA A 260 -4.38 -3.56 -10.67
N LEU A 261 -4.86 -3.17 -11.87
CA LEU A 261 -5.38 -1.83 -12.10
C LEU A 261 -6.68 -1.58 -11.32
N MET A 262 -7.58 -2.56 -11.26
CA MET A 262 -8.81 -2.44 -10.45
C MET A 262 -8.51 -2.27 -8.95
N LEU A 263 -7.50 -2.95 -8.41
CA LEU A 263 -7.05 -2.75 -7.02
C LEU A 263 -6.60 -1.31 -6.73
N ARG A 264 -6.18 -0.56 -7.75
CA ARG A 264 -5.73 0.84 -7.63
C ARG A 264 -6.83 1.85 -7.96
N ARG A 265 -7.63 1.57 -8.99
CA ARG A 265 -8.60 2.52 -9.57
C ARG A 265 -10.01 2.33 -9.02
N ALA A 266 -10.38 1.13 -8.61
CA ALA A 266 -11.70 0.81 -8.08
C ALA A 266 -11.64 -0.29 -6.98
N PRO A 267 -10.97 -0.01 -5.85
CA PRO A 267 -10.72 -0.98 -4.78
C PRO A 267 -12.01 -1.51 -4.12
N THR A 268 -13.10 -0.74 -4.11
CA THR A 268 -14.38 -1.20 -3.57
C THR A 268 -15.07 -2.16 -4.54
N GLU A 269 -15.03 -1.88 -5.85
CA GLU A 269 -15.64 -2.74 -6.87
C GLU A 269 -14.97 -4.11 -6.97
N VAL A 270 -13.63 -4.15 -6.95
CA VAL A 270 -12.87 -5.41 -7.05
C VAL A 270 -13.15 -6.37 -5.89
N ARG A 271 -13.59 -5.85 -4.74
CA ARG A 271 -13.93 -6.64 -3.54
C ARG A 271 -15.38 -7.13 -3.54
N ARG A 272 -16.22 -6.65 -4.45
CA ARG A 272 -17.61 -7.12 -4.56
C ARG A 272 -17.62 -8.59 -5.04
N PRO A 273 -18.47 -9.45 -4.44
CA PRO A 273 -18.61 -10.84 -4.91
C PRO A 273 -18.97 -10.95 -6.39
N SER A 274 -19.74 -9.99 -6.91
CA SER A 274 -20.13 -9.92 -8.32
C SER A 274 -18.96 -9.67 -9.27
N PHE A 275 -17.93 -8.93 -8.86
CA PHE A 275 -16.74 -8.70 -9.68
C PHE A 275 -15.98 -10.02 -9.89
N VAL A 276 -15.80 -10.78 -8.82
CA VAL A 276 -15.16 -12.10 -8.86
C VAL A 276 -15.88 -13.00 -9.87
N ALA A 277 -17.20 -13.13 -9.77
CA ALA A 277 -18.00 -13.94 -10.70
C ALA A 277 -17.80 -13.50 -12.17
N LYS A 278 -17.86 -12.19 -12.45
CA LYS A 278 -17.65 -11.66 -13.80
C LYS A 278 -16.25 -11.97 -14.36
N VAL A 279 -15.20 -11.94 -13.53
CA VAL A 279 -13.83 -12.31 -13.97
C VAL A 279 -13.76 -13.79 -14.31
N MET A 280 -14.42 -14.64 -13.53
CA MET A 280 -14.46 -16.08 -13.79
C MET A 280 -15.19 -16.39 -15.09
N ASP A 281 -16.37 -15.81 -15.30
CA ASP A 281 -17.14 -15.98 -16.52
C ASP A 281 -16.32 -15.57 -17.75
N TRP A 282 -15.70 -14.38 -17.71
CA TRP A 282 -14.85 -13.89 -18.79
C TRP A 282 -13.65 -14.81 -19.07
N ARG A 283 -13.02 -15.36 -18.02
CA ARG A 283 -11.90 -16.31 -18.16
C ARG A 283 -12.31 -17.66 -18.73
N ASP A 284 -13.55 -18.09 -18.54
CA ASP A 284 -14.08 -19.36 -19.03
C ASP A 284 -14.65 -19.26 -20.46
N VAL A 285 -14.93 -18.05 -20.98
CA VAL A 285 -15.27 -17.86 -22.40
C VAL A 285 -14.05 -18.17 -23.25
N SER A 286 -13.92 -19.41 -23.75
CA SER A 286 -12.92 -19.76 -24.76
C SER A 286 -13.11 -18.87 -25.99
N PRO A 287 -12.04 -18.23 -26.52
CA PRO A 287 -12.13 -17.66 -27.85
C PRO A 287 -12.42 -18.84 -28.77
N ARG A 288 -13.60 -18.88 -29.38
CA ARG A 288 -13.86 -19.83 -30.45
C ARG A 288 -12.83 -19.50 -31.53
N THR A 289 -11.78 -20.33 -31.63
CA THR A 289 -10.93 -20.41 -32.80
C THR A 289 -11.80 -20.91 -33.94
N GLY A 290 -12.59 -19.99 -34.49
CA GLY A 290 -13.18 -20.14 -35.80
C GLY A 290 -12.03 -20.08 -36.79
N VAL A 291 -11.39 -21.22 -37.03
CA VAL A 291 -10.76 -21.46 -38.33
C VAL A 291 -11.91 -21.46 -39.31
N HIS A 292 -12.26 -20.28 -39.82
CA HIS A 292 -13.06 -20.16 -41.01
C HIS A 292 -12.17 -20.71 -42.14
N PRO A 293 -12.50 -21.83 -42.80
CA PRO A 293 -11.87 -22.11 -44.08
C PRO A 293 -12.27 -20.95 -44.97
N LEU A 294 -11.29 -20.18 -45.44
CA LEU A 294 -11.51 -19.19 -46.49
C LEU A 294 -12.27 -19.89 -47.63
N PRO A 295 -13.39 -19.33 -48.13
CA PRO A 295 -14.03 -19.84 -49.32
C PRO A 295 -13.01 -19.78 -50.45
N ARG A 296 -12.69 -20.94 -51.03
CA ARG A 296 -11.86 -21.01 -52.24
C ARG A 296 -12.53 -20.15 -53.32
N PRO A 297 -11.81 -19.19 -53.95
CA PRO A 297 -12.36 -18.50 -55.10
C PRO A 297 -12.56 -19.50 -56.25
N PRO A 298 -13.62 -19.35 -57.07
CA PRO A 298 -13.87 -20.23 -58.20
C PRO A 298 -12.72 -20.13 -59.20
N THR A 299 -12.23 -21.30 -59.59
CA THR A 299 -11.24 -21.56 -60.63
C THR A 299 -11.59 -20.81 -61.92
N ARG A 300 -10.70 -19.89 -62.33
CA ARG A 300 -10.64 -19.38 -63.69
C ARG A 300 -9.45 -20.05 -64.38
N SER A 301 -9.77 -20.95 -65.29
CA SER A 301 -8.85 -21.64 -66.18
C SER A 301 -8.25 -20.66 -67.19
N VAL A 302 -6.92 -20.55 -67.22
CA VAL A 302 -6.12 -20.00 -68.33
C VAL A 302 -4.83 -20.85 -68.40
N PRO A 303 -4.38 -21.24 -69.61
CA PRO A 303 -3.52 -22.40 -69.81
C PRO A 303 -2.03 -22.14 -69.55
N SER A 304 -1.35 -23.26 -69.34
CA SER A 304 0.06 -23.46 -69.02
C SER A 304 1.03 -22.88 -70.06
N THR A 305 2.16 -22.35 -69.57
CA THR A 305 3.45 -22.46 -70.27
C THR A 305 4.57 -22.51 -69.23
N SER A 306 5.25 -23.67 -69.22
CA SER A 306 6.69 -24.00 -69.04
C SER A 306 7.55 -23.10 -68.10
N GLU A 307 8.47 -23.56 -67.24
CA GLU A 307 9.43 -24.68 -67.27
C GLU A 307 9.90 -25.04 -65.84
N HIS A 308 10.36 -26.28 -65.66
CA HIS A 308 11.24 -26.76 -64.56
C HIS A 308 12.69 -26.77 -65.11
N PRO A 309 13.75 -26.61 -64.28
CA PRO A 309 14.26 -27.79 -63.57
C PRO A 309 14.93 -27.59 -62.20
N ALA A 310 14.81 -28.68 -61.44
CA ALA A 310 15.63 -29.24 -60.36
C ALA A 310 17.02 -28.65 -60.01
N ALA A 311 17.29 -28.62 -58.70
CA ALA A 311 18.57 -29.08 -58.11
C ALA A 311 18.39 -29.48 -56.63
N GLN A 312 19.01 -30.59 -56.25
CA GLN A 312 18.91 -31.29 -54.96
C GLN A 312 20.13 -31.04 -54.05
N ALA A 313 19.87 -31.16 -52.74
CA ALA A 313 20.75 -31.69 -51.65
C ALA A 313 21.91 -30.78 -51.12
N PRO A 314 22.57 -31.16 -49.99
CA PRO A 314 22.05 -31.45 -48.64
C PRO A 314 22.90 -30.77 -47.53
N ILE A 315 22.45 -30.71 -46.27
CA ILE A 315 23.34 -30.43 -45.12
C ILE A 315 23.10 -31.40 -43.97
N SER A 316 24.20 -32.01 -43.56
CA SER A 316 24.43 -32.96 -42.46
C SER A 316 24.32 -32.32 -41.06
N ASP A 317 23.69 -33.07 -40.15
CA ASP A 317 24.33 -33.71 -38.98
C ASP A 317 25.20 -32.85 -38.04
N ARG A 318 24.73 -32.60 -36.81
CA ARG A 318 25.17 -33.32 -35.58
C ARG A 318 24.77 -32.61 -34.27
N ARG A 319 24.10 -33.38 -33.40
CA ARG A 319 24.04 -33.22 -31.93
C ARG A 319 25.38 -33.61 -31.28
N PRO A 320 25.61 -33.17 -30.04
CA PRO A 320 26.15 -34.10 -29.05
C PRO A 320 25.30 -34.18 -27.77
N THR A 321 25.18 -35.41 -27.29
CA THR A 321 24.57 -35.85 -26.04
C THR A 321 25.58 -35.83 -24.88
N ALA A 322 25.06 -35.55 -23.69
CA ALA A 322 25.73 -35.64 -22.41
C ALA A 322 26.14 -37.06 -21.99
N ARG A 323 27.16 -37.15 -21.13
CA ARG A 323 27.42 -38.31 -20.27
C ARG A 323 27.86 -37.85 -18.88
N ARG A 324 27.29 -38.53 -17.88
CA ARG A 324 27.55 -38.45 -16.44
C ARG A 324 28.93 -39.04 -16.10
N ASP A 325 29.47 -38.64 -14.95
CA ASP A 325 29.92 -39.62 -13.94
C ASP A 325 29.82 -39.04 -12.51
N ARG A 326 29.56 -39.95 -11.57
CA ARG A 326 29.49 -39.80 -10.11
C ARG A 326 30.89 -39.97 -9.53
N ASP A 327 31.12 -39.43 -8.32
CA ASP A 327 31.68 -40.19 -7.20
C ASP A 327 31.47 -39.48 -5.85
N ALA A 328 31.51 -40.28 -4.77
CA ALA A 328 30.98 -40.05 -3.43
C ALA A 328 32.07 -40.11 -2.32
N HIS A 329 31.62 -39.91 -1.06
CA HIS A 329 32.28 -40.13 0.25
C HIS A 329 33.14 -38.97 0.79
N ALA A 330 33.23 -38.64 2.09
CA ALA A 330 32.73 -39.12 3.40
C ALA A 330 32.87 -37.93 4.40
N GLU A 331 31.90 -37.60 5.27
CA GLU A 331 31.67 -38.07 6.66
C GLU A 331 32.62 -37.54 7.78
N THR A 332 31.97 -37.11 8.88
CA THR A 332 32.40 -37.01 10.30
C THR A 332 33.25 -35.83 10.82
N GLY A 333 32.84 -35.30 11.98
CA GLY A 333 33.67 -34.41 12.81
C GLY A 333 32.92 -33.59 13.88
N LEU A 334 32.21 -34.24 14.80
CA LEU A 334 31.69 -33.67 16.05
C LEU A 334 32.85 -33.44 17.04
N LEU A 335 33.00 -32.25 17.63
CA LEU A 335 33.73 -32.07 18.88
C LEU A 335 33.11 -30.94 19.74
N ASP A 336 32.96 -31.30 21.00
CA ASP A 336 32.30 -30.67 22.13
C ASP A 336 33.40 -30.24 23.12
N ILE A 337 33.50 -28.97 23.53
CA ILE A 337 34.24 -28.56 24.74
C ILE A 337 33.55 -27.37 25.45
N ARG A 338 33.37 -27.58 26.76
CA ARG A 338 32.74 -26.75 27.78
C ARG A 338 33.64 -25.63 28.33
N SER A 339 32.97 -24.61 28.88
CA SER A 339 33.28 -23.82 30.11
C SER A 339 34.59 -23.03 30.24
N GLY A 340 34.45 -21.76 30.63
CA GLY A 340 35.58 -20.93 31.10
C GLY A 340 35.22 -19.48 31.48
N GLN A 341 34.65 -19.32 32.67
CA GLN A 341 34.89 -18.26 33.67
C GLN A 341 34.87 -16.75 33.31
N THR A 342 33.99 -16.08 34.04
CA THR A 342 33.97 -14.70 34.55
C THR A 342 35.35 -14.11 34.87
N GLN A 343 35.63 -12.91 34.35
CA GLN A 343 36.55 -11.97 34.98
C GLN A 343 36.10 -10.52 34.75
N GLU A 344 35.83 -9.86 35.86
CA GLU A 344 35.46 -8.46 36.04
C GLU A 344 36.70 -7.53 35.88
N PRO A 345 36.55 -6.27 35.42
CA PRO A 345 37.65 -5.46 34.92
C PRO A 345 38.37 -4.66 36.02
N PRO A 346 39.65 -4.26 35.82
CA PRO A 346 40.28 -3.27 36.69
C PRO A 346 39.90 -1.84 36.27
N ALA A 347 39.62 -1.03 37.29
CA ALA A 347 39.27 0.38 37.23
C ALA A 347 40.51 1.31 37.21
N VAL A 348 40.21 2.63 37.14
CA VAL A 348 41.00 3.84 37.53
C VAL A 348 41.71 4.58 36.36
N PRO A 349 41.83 5.93 36.32
CA PRO A 349 41.21 7.07 37.05
C PRO A 349 40.60 8.19 36.14
N PRO A 350 39.99 9.27 36.71
CA PRO A 350 39.39 10.38 35.96
C PRO A 350 40.25 11.67 35.87
N ALA A 351 39.74 12.60 35.04
CA ALA A 351 39.97 14.06 34.98
C ALA A 351 41.03 14.57 33.96
N PRO A 352 40.95 15.84 33.46
CA PRO A 352 40.10 16.95 33.90
C PRO A 352 39.35 17.76 32.80
N HIS A 353 38.44 18.61 33.29
CA HIS A 353 37.74 19.68 32.60
C HIS A 353 38.65 20.62 31.79
N ALA A 354 38.18 21.03 30.61
CA ALA A 354 38.64 22.25 29.95
C ALA A 354 37.49 22.97 29.22
N ALA A 355 37.13 24.11 29.80
CA ALA A 355 36.70 25.39 29.22
C ALA A 355 35.95 25.43 27.86
N ARG A 356 34.73 25.93 27.99
CA ARG A 356 33.82 26.48 26.97
C ARG A 356 34.31 27.84 26.43
N PRO A 357 34.28 28.10 25.11
CA PRO A 357 34.31 29.45 24.55
C PRO A 357 32.90 29.99 24.25
N PRO A 358 32.71 31.33 24.20
CA PRO A 358 31.39 31.98 24.24
C PRO A 358 30.75 32.20 22.87
N ALA A 359 29.43 32.39 22.89
CA ALA A 359 28.56 32.69 21.77
C ALA A 359 28.76 34.11 21.20
N PRO A 360 28.57 34.33 19.88
CA PRO A 360 28.32 35.65 19.33
C PRO A 360 26.81 35.98 19.34
N GLY A 361 26.49 37.19 19.77
CA GLY A 361 25.14 37.78 19.82
C GLY A 361 24.57 38.17 18.45
N PRO A 362 23.32 38.70 18.45
CA PRO A 362 22.46 38.72 17.28
C PRO A 362 22.79 39.89 16.33
N ALA A 363 22.84 39.59 15.03
CA ALA A 363 22.95 40.58 13.98
C ALA A 363 21.55 41.00 13.49
N THR A 364 21.38 42.31 13.46
CA THR A 364 20.24 43.15 13.10
C THR A 364 19.73 42.92 11.68
N ALA A 365 18.41 42.89 11.51
CA ALA A 365 17.72 42.91 10.23
C ALA A 365 17.61 44.34 9.65
N PRO A 366 17.78 44.49 8.33
CA PRO A 366 17.07 45.47 7.51
C PRO A 366 16.23 44.72 6.46
N GLY A 367 14.96 45.01 6.22
CA GLY A 367 14.41 46.30 5.84
C GLY A 367 13.71 46.11 4.49
N LEU A 368 12.38 46.07 4.52
CA LEU A 368 11.47 45.96 3.38
C LEU A 368 11.57 47.17 2.44
N ALA A 369 11.55 46.93 1.13
CA ALA A 369 11.13 47.87 0.08
C ALA A 369 10.77 47.07 -1.22
N PRO A 370 10.10 47.66 -2.22
CA PRO A 370 8.69 47.35 -2.48
C PRO A 370 8.41 46.74 -3.87
N THR A 371 7.18 46.28 -3.99
CA THR A 371 6.48 45.73 -5.16
C THR A 371 6.47 46.70 -6.35
N THR A 372 6.97 46.27 -7.51
CA THR A 372 6.80 46.97 -8.79
C THR A 372 5.72 46.27 -9.60
N SER A 373 4.55 46.91 -9.69
CA SER A 373 3.41 46.54 -10.53
C SER A 373 3.69 46.84 -12.01
N LEU A 374 3.49 45.86 -12.88
CA LEU A 374 3.45 46.02 -14.33
C LEU A 374 2.03 46.42 -14.81
N PRO A 375 1.89 47.21 -15.91
CA PRO A 375 0.61 47.69 -16.40
C PRO A 375 -0.15 46.67 -17.28
N PRO A 376 -1.48 46.82 -17.44
CA PRO A 376 -2.31 45.88 -18.19
C PRO A 376 -2.35 46.23 -19.69
N GLU A 377 -2.22 45.21 -20.55
CA GLU A 377 -2.47 45.33 -21.98
C GLU A 377 -3.77 44.63 -22.41
N PRO A 378 -4.34 45.01 -23.58
CA PRO A 378 -5.78 45.10 -23.78
C PRO A 378 -6.47 43.81 -24.25
N ARG A 379 -7.78 43.77 -23.96
CA ARG A 379 -8.75 42.78 -24.41
C ARG A 379 -8.84 42.72 -25.94
N ALA A 380 -8.72 41.53 -26.50
CA ALA A 380 -9.21 41.20 -27.84
C ALA A 380 -10.13 39.97 -27.78
N SER A 381 -11.33 40.15 -28.32
CA SER A 381 -12.42 39.17 -28.34
C SER A 381 -12.26 38.13 -29.44
N THR A 382 -12.59 36.88 -29.08
CA THR A 382 -13.27 35.85 -29.89
C THR A 382 -12.77 35.56 -31.31
N THR A 383 -12.18 34.38 -31.48
CA THR A 383 -12.48 33.53 -32.64
C THR A 383 -12.64 32.09 -32.16
N SER A 384 -13.89 31.63 -32.10
CA SER A 384 -14.27 30.27 -31.74
C SER A 384 -13.84 29.32 -32.86
N ARG A 385 -12.75 28.60 -32.64
CA ARG A 385 -12.35 27.45 -33.48
C ARG A 385 -12.85 26.20 -32.76
N ARG A 386 -13.87 25.54 -33.32
CA ARG A 386 -14.36 24.24 -32.84
C ARG A 386 -13.21 23.23 -32.83
N SER A 387 -12.69 22.95 -31.64
CA SER A 387 -11.81 21.81 -31.40
C SER A 387 -12.65 20.53 -31.29
N ALA A 388 -12.20 19.48 -31.96
CA ALA A 388 -12.72 18.12 -31.84
C ALA A 388 -12.69 17.67 -30.37
N PRO A 389 -13.62 16.79 -29.93
CA PRO A 389 -13.66 16.35 -28.54
C PRO A 389 -12.37 15.60 -28.22
N ALA A 390 -11.61 16.15 -27.26
CA ALA A 390 -10.49 15.44 -26.66
C ALA A 390 -11.02 14.14 -26.02
N PRO A 391 -10.30 13.01 -26.11
CA PRO A 391 -10.68 11.82 -25.38
C PRO A 391 -10.77 12.16 -23.89
N ALA A 392 -11.86 11.75 -23.26
CA ALA A 392 -12.07 11.93 -21.83
C ALA A 392 -10.87 11.40 -21.07
N GLN A 393 -10.08 12.30 -20.48
CA GLN A 393 -9.05 11.92 -19.53
C GLN A 393 -9.77 11.37 -18.31
N LEU A 394 -9.63 10.07 -18.07
CA LEU A 394 -10.02 9.46 -16.81
C LEU A 394 -9.27 10.20 -15.69
N PRO A 395 -9.95 10.63 -14.61
CA PRO A 395 -9.29 11.31 -13.52
C PRO A 395 -8.30 10.34 -12.89
N SER A 396 -7.02 10.61 -13.14
CA SER A 396 -5.93 9.95 -12.44
C SER A 396 -5.82 10.69 -11.10
N SER A 397 -6.17 10.02 -9.99
CA SER A 397 -5.86 10.49 -8.63
C SER A 397 -4.35 10.70 -8.55
N THR A 398 -3.91 11.91 -8.91
CA THR A 398 -2.51 12.29 -8.97
C THR A 398 -2.18 12.88 -7.62
N PHE A 399 -0.98 12.58 -7.14
CA PHE A 399 -0.31 13.45 -6.20
C PHE A 399 0.34 14.56 -7.04
N PRO A 400 -0.26 15.76 -7.19
CA PRO A 400 0.53 16.88 -7.67
C PRO A 400 1.63 17.10 -6.65
N HIS A 401 2.88 16.86 -7.05
CA HIS A 401 4.02 17.33 -6.27
C HIS A 401 3.94 18.87 -6.28
N PRO A 402 3.86 19.54 -5.11
CA PRO A 402 3.89 20.99 -5.09
C PRO A 402 5.18 21.47 -5.79
N PRO A 403 5.12 22.54 -6.59
CA PRO A 403 6.30 23.06 -7.27
C PRO A 403 7.21 23.71 -6.23
N GLY A 404 8.28 23.02 -5.84
CA GLY A 404 9.29 23.54 -4.92
C GLY A 404 10.25 22.44 -4.44
N ARG A 405 11.41 22.33 -5.09
CA ARG A 405 12.38 21.20 -5.00
C ARG A 405 11.82 19.92 -5.62
N GLY A 406 12.66 19.10 -6.25
CA GLY A 406 12.26 17.89 -7.01
C GLY A 406 11.62 16.75 -6.19
N TRP A 407 11.23 17.02 -4.95
CA TRP A 407 10.60 16.12 -4.00
C TRP A 407 9.24 16.72 -3.67
N GLY A 408 8.17 15.92 -3.68
CA GLY A 408 6.93 16.39 -3.06
C GLY A 408 7.23 16.77 -1.62
N LEU A 409 7.13 18.06 -1.27
CA LEU A 409 7.31 18.50 0.11
C LEU A 409 6.34 17.71 0.99
N PRO A 410 6.76 17.28 2.20
CA PRO A 410 5.86 16.63 3.13
C PRO A 410 4.66 17.54 3.37
N ILE A 411 3.47 16.93 3.42
CA ILE A 411 2.25 17.66 3.69
C ILE A 411 2.18 17.86 5.19
N SER A 412 2.24 19.10 5.64
CA SER A 412 2.10 19.43 7.06
C SER A 412 0.63 19.43 7.46
N THR A 413 0.30 18.84 8.60
CA THR A 413 -1.05 18.77 9.16
C THR A 413 -0.97 19.01 10.66
N GLN A 414 -2.02 19.60 11.25
CA GLN A 414 -2.20 19.68 12.71
C GLN A 414 -3.00 18.50 13.26
N LEU A 415 -3.51 17.65 12.35
CA LEU A 415 -4.40 16.53 12.62
C LEU A 415 -3.73 15.18 12.33
N GLY A 416 -2.41 15.07 12.52
CA GLY A 416 -1.67 13.82 12.29
C GLY A 416 -2.18 12.64 13.10
N GLY A 417 -2.77 12.90 14.27
CA GLY A 417 -3.34 11.91 15.17
C GLY A 417 -4.54 11.15 14.59
N VAL A 418 -5.22 11.67 13.57
CA VAL A 418 -6.35 10.95 12.92
C VAL A 418 -5.91 9.62 12.32
N PHE A 419 -4.64 9.46 11.94
CA PHE A 419 -4.13 8.19 11.40
C PHE A 419 -4.07 7.08 12.46
N TYR A 420 -4.07 7.40 13.76
CA TYR A 420 -4.20 6.40 14.82
C TYR A 420 -5.56 5.69 14.81
N LEU A 421 -6.59 6.30 14.20
CA LEU A 421 -7.90 5.67 14.03
C LEU A 421 -7.86 4.45 13.09
N VAL A 422 -6.79 4.27 12.32
CA VAL A 422 -6.56 3.04 11.55
C VAL A 422 -6.22 1.87 12.49
N ASN A 423 -5.39 2.09 13.51
CA ASN A 423 -5.13 1.07 14.53
C ASN A 423 -6.41 0.73 15.31
N LEU A 424 -7.25 1.73 15.60
CA LEU A 424 -8.56 1.50 16.20
C LEU A 424 -9.45 0.63 15.29
N SER A 425 -9.52 0.92 13.99
CA SER A 425 -10.41 0.19 13.07
C SER A 425 -9.97 -1.26 12.86
N LEU A 426 -8.66 -1.53 12.84
CA LEU A 426 -8.09 -2.88 12.84
C LEU A 426 -8.34 -3.60 14.16
N PHE A 427 -8.15 -2.91 15.29
CA PHE A 427 -8.42 -3.47 16.62
C PHE A 427 -9.89 -3.86 16.77
N LEU A 428 -10.81 -3.03 16.27
CA LEU A 428 -12.25 -3.30 16.25
C LEU A 428 -12.65 -4.35 15.20
N GLU A 429 -11.68 -4.84 14.44
CA GLU A 429 -11.84 -5.84 13.38
C GLU A 429 -12.83 -5.41 12.28
N LEU A 430 -12.96 -4.10 12.07
CA LEU A 430 -13.73 -3.50 10.98
C LEU A 430 -13.05 -3.68 9.62
N TYR A 431 -11.73 -3.89 9.65
CA TYR A 431 -10.88 -4.20 8.51
C TYR A 431 -9.91 -5.32 8.87
N GLY A 432 -9.55 -6.14 7.88
CA GLY A 432 -8.49 -7.14 8.02
C GLY A 432 -7.11 -6.51 8.01
N ASP A 433 -6.19 -7.08 8.78
CA ASP A 433 -4.76 -6.76 8.75
C ASP A 433 -4.00 -7.74 7.83
N PHE A 434 -2.67 -7.68 7.84
CA PHE A 434 -1.83 -8.59 7.06
C PHE A 434 -1.91 -10.07 7.53
N THR A 435 -2.40 -10.35 8.74
CA THR A 435 -2.56 -11.72 9.26
C THR A 435 -3.88 -12.35 8.81
N GLN A 436 -4.90 -11.53 8.57
CA GLN A 436 -6.21 -11.95 8.10
C GLN A 436 -6.67 -11.14 6.87
N PRO A 437 -5.92 -11.16 5.75
CA PRO A 437 -6.19 -10.26 4.62
C PRO A 437 -7.54 -10.53 3.95
N ALA A 438 -7.98 -11.79 3.91
CA ALA A 438 -9.26 -12.18 3.32
C ALA A 438 -10.47 -11.96 4.23
N ARG A 439 -10.27 -11.44 5.46
CA ARG A 439 -11.37 -11.13 6.36
C ARG A 439 -12.26 -10.08 5.72
N PRO A 440 -13.57 -10.32 5.58
CA PRO A 440 -14.50 -9.31 5.08
C PRO A 440 -14.41 -8.07 5.98
N GLY A 441 -14.00 -6.94 5.40
CA GLY A 441 -14.04 -5.64 6.05
C GLY A 441 -15.30 -4.86 5.66
N LEU A 442 -15.47 -3.69 6.27
CA LEU A 442 -16.51 -2.75 5.84
C LEU A 442 -16.34 -2.43 4.34
N PRO A 443 -17.43 -2.38 3.54
CA PRO A 443 -17.41 -1.90 2.15
C PRO A 443 -17.27 -0.37 2.08
N LEU A 444 -16.42 0.20 2.94
CA LEU A 444 -16.07 1.60 3.08
C LEU A 444 -14.55 1.71 3.03
N SER A 445 -14.01 2.64 2.25
CA SER A 445 -12.55 2.90 2.25
C SER A 445 -12.07 3.17 3.68
N VAL A 446 -10.94 2.56 4.08
CA VAL A 446 -10.30 2.82 5.39
C VAL A 446 -10.07 4.33 5.58
N TRP A 447 -9.73 5.04 4.51
CA TRP A 447 -9.47 6.48 4.57
C TRP A 447 -10.74 7.31 4.68
N ASP A 448 -11.86 6.85 4.10
CA ASP A 448 -13.17 7.49 4.32
C ASP A 448 -13.70 7.21 5.72
N PHE A 449 -13.47 6.00 6.25
CA PHE A 449 -13.77 5.70 7.66
C PHE A 449 -13.02 6.65 8.59
N VAL A 450 -11.71 6.81 8.41
CA VAL A 450 -10.91 7.77 9.19
C VAL A 450 -11.41 9.19 9.01
N ALA A 451 -11.78 9.59 7.79
CA ALA A 451 -12.32 10.92 7.53
C ALA A 451 -13.66 11.18 8.24
N LEU A 452 -14.59 10.22 8.18
CA LEU A 452 -15.90 10.32 8.81
C LEU A 452 -15.78 10.32 10.33
N LEU A 453 -15.06 9.35 10.89
CA LEU A 453 -14.91 9.22 12.34
C LEU A 453 -14.09 10.37 12.92
N GLY A 454 -12.97 10.75 12.28
CA GLY A 454 -12.13 11.86 12.72
C GLY A 454 -12.90 13.18 12.81
N ARG A 455 -13.73 13.49 11.80
CA ARG A 455 -14.57 14.70 11.81
C ARG A 455 -15.60 14.72 12.94
N ARG A 456 -16.13 13.56 13.33
CA ARG A 456 -17.08 13.47 14.45
C ARG A 456 -16.42 13.52 15.82
N LEU A 457 -15.17 13.06 15.92
CA LEU A 457 -14.43 13.07 17.17
C LEU A 457 -13.91 14.47 17.52
N LEU A 458 -13.63 15.30 16.52
CA LEU A 458 -13.22 16.70 16.67
C LEU A 458 -14.40 17.62 17.03
N THR A 459 -14.15 18.56 17.93
CA THR A 459 -15.09 19.63 18.29
C THR A 459 -15.14 20.70 17.20
N ASP A 460 -13.98 21.06 16.64
CA ASP A 460 -13.86 21.83 15.40
C ASP A 460 -13.21 20.94 14.31
N PRO A 461 -13.93 20.59 13.24
CA PRO A 461 -13.41 19.70 12.20
C PRO A 461 -12.25 20.28 11.39
N MET A 462 -11.88 21.55 11.56
CA MET A 462 -10.77 22.22 10.87
C MET A 462 -10.76 21.89 9.36
N PRO A 463 -11.79 22.29 8.60
CA PRO A 463 -11.98 21.84 7.22
C PRO A 463 -10.86 22.25 6.25
N THR A 464 -10.05 23.23 6.63
CA THR A 464 -8.89 23.73 5.88
C THR A 464 -7.62 22.90 6.10
N ASP A 465 -7.59 21.97 7.05
CA ASP A 465 -6.42 21.13 7.28
C ASP A 465 -6.16 20.22 6.06
N PRO A 466 -4.91 20.14 5.56
CA PRO A 466 -4.57 19.33 4.39
C PRO A 466 -4.91 17.84 4.52
N VAL A 467 -5.01 17.29 5.73
CA VAL A 467 -5.27 15.84 5.95
C VAL A 467 -6.55 15.37 5.27
N TRP A 468 -7.59 16.21 5.23
CA TRP A 468 -8.86 15.84 4.61
C TRP A 468 -8.74 15.64 3.11
N SER A 469 -7.92 16.48 2.45
CA SER A 469 -7.62 16.33 1.02
C SER A 469 -6.78 15.07 0.76
N VAL A 470 -5.86 14.74 1.67
CA VAL A 470 -5.03 13.53 1.59
C VAL A 470 -5.91 12.28 1.71
N LEU A 471 -6.79 12.22 2.72
CA LEU A 471 -7.71 11.11 2.93
C LEU A 471 -8.68 10.94 1.74
N ALA A 472 -9.22 12.03 1.20
CA ALA A 472 -10.08 11.99 0.00
C ALA A 472 -9.35 11.37 -1.19
N ARG A 473 -8.12 11.84 -1.46
CA ARG A 473 -7.30 11.32 -2.55
C ARG A 473 -6.91 9.85 -2.35
N LEU A 474 -6.62 9.44 -1.11
CA LEU A 474 -6.32 8.06 -0.76
C LEU A 474 -7.53 7.12 -0.94
N SER A 475 -8.75 7.63 -0.77
CA SER A 475 -10.00 6.95 -1.13
C SER A 475 -10.33 6.98 -2.63
N SER A 476 -9.47 7.58 -3.46
CA SER A 476 -9.74 7.83 -4.88
C SER A 476 -11.02 8.65 -5.12
N ARG A 477 -11.36 9.55 -4.20
CA ARG A 477 -12.49 10.47 -4.35
C ARG A 477 -12.13 11.66 -5.22
N GLU A 478 -13.09 12.08 -6.05
CA GLU A 478 -12.97 13.34 -6.78
C GLU A 478 -13.09 14.55 -5.83
N PRO A 479 -12.49 15.70 -6.19
CA PRO A 479 -12.69 16.94 -5.44
C PRO A 479 -14.18 17.27 -5.29
N GLY A 480 -14.67 17.30 -4.04
CA GLY A 480 -16.08 17.59 -3.71
C GLY A 480 -16.98 16.37 -3.56
N GLU A 481 -16.50 15.15 -3.87
CA GLU A 481 -17.24 13.92 -3.61
C GLU A 481 -17.31 13.62 -2.10
N ALA A 482 -18.51 13.33 -1.60
CA ALA A 482 -18.71 13.02 -0.20
C ALA A 482 -18.05 11.67 0.17
N PRO A 483 -17.43 11.55 1.36
CA PRO A 483 -17.04 10.25 1.88
C PRO A 483 -18.30 9.37 2.00
N SER A 484 -18.22 8.10 1.59
CA SER A 484 -19.30 7.08 1.61
C SER A 484 -20.11 6.83 0.33
N HIS A 485 -19.80 7.40 -0.84
CA HIS A 485 -20.66 7.30 -2.04
C HIS A 485 -21.07 5.85 -2.45
N ALA A 486 -20.31 4.83 -2.05
CA ALA A 486 -20.59 3.42 -2.33
C ALA A 486 -20.88 2.54 -1.09
N PHE A 487 -21.02 3.14 0.10
CA PHE A 487 -21.26 2.41 1.35
C PHE A 487 -22.74 2.47 1.73
N GLU A 488 -23.37 1.29 1.80
CA GLU A 488 -24.72 1.11 2.33
C GLU A 488 -24.61 0.68 3.81
N PRO A 489 -24.92 1.56 4.77
CA PRO A 489 -24.86 1.22 6.18
C PRO A 489 -25.97 0.22 6.54
N PRO A 490 -25.75 -0.65 7.53
CA PRO A 490 -26.81 -1.53 8.03
C PRO A 490 -27.95 -0.72 8.66
N ASP A 491 -29.16 -1.25 8.58
CA ASP A 491 -30.37 -0.69 9.19
C ASP A 491 -30.58 -1.13 10.64
N THR A 492 -29.70 -2.00 11.16
CA THR A 492 -29.70 -2.51 12.53
C THR A 492 -28.32 -2.43 13.16
N TRP A 493 -28.30 -2.29 14.49
CA TRP A 493 -27.09 -2.22 15.28
C TRP A 493 -27.09 -3.24 16.38
N ARG A 494 -26.01 -4.01 16.44
CA ARG A 494 -25.66 -4.90 17.54
C ARG A 494 -24.16 -4.79 17.74
N ILE A 495 -23.72 -4.30 18.90
CA ILE A 495 -22.28 -4.30 19.21
C ILE A 495 -21.78 -5.75 19.21
N PRO A 496 -20.64 -6.07 18.57
CA PRO A 496 -20.01 -7.38 18.72
C PRO A 496 -19.71 -7.66 20.20
N ALA A 497 -20.12 -8.81 20.75
CA ALA A 497 -19.98 -9.07 22.19
C ALA A 497 -18.53 -8.89 22.71
N GLY A 498 -17.52 -9.24 21.89
CA GLY A 498 -16.11 -9.05 22.21
C GLY A 498 -15.69 -7.59 22.46
N TRP A 499 -16.40 -6.61 21.90
CA TRP A 499 -16.13 -5.19 22.10
C TRP A 499 -16.39 -4.75 23.55
N LEU A 500 -17.37 -5.37 24.22
CA LEU A 500 -17.72 -5.10 25.62
C LEU A 500 -16.65 -5.59 26.61
N SER A 501 -15.70 -6.43 26.17
CA SER A 501 -14.58 -6.87 27.02
C SER A 501 -13.78 -5.71 27.62
N ALA A 502 -13.72 -4.56 26.91
CA ALA A 502 -13.05 -3.37 27.41
C ALA A 502 -13.75 -2.75 28.62
N PHE A 503 -15.07 -2.95 28.77
CA PHE A 503 -15.90 -2.32 29.79
C PHE A 503 -16.32 -3.28 30.90
N ARG A 504 -15.64 -4.42 31.05
CA ARG A 504 -15.94 -5.38 32.11
C ARG A 504 -15.83 -4.72 33.49
N PRO A 505 -16.94 -4.48 34.20
CA PRO A 505 -16.90 -3.90 35.52
C PRO A 505 -16.61 -5.00 36.55
N GLN A 506 -16.17 -4.61 37.75
CA GLN A 506 -16.01 -5.55 38.87
C GLN A 506 -17.37 -6.00 39.43
N GLU A 507 -18.42 -5.19 39.23
CA GLU A 507 -19.80 -5.42 39.67
C GLU A 507 -20.76 -5.32 38.49
N ALA A 508 -22.00 -5.78 38.64
CA ALA A 508 -23.01 -5.69 37.58
C ALA A 508 -23.41 -4.22 37.35
N THR A 509 -23.35 -3.76 36.09
CA THR A 509 -23.79 -2.41 35.71
C THR A 509 -25.24 -2.40 35.26
N GLU A 510 -26.00 -1.36 35.61
CA GLU A 510 -27.36 -1.19 35.10
C GLU A 510 -27.33 -0.65 33.66
N TRP A 511 -27.92 -1.42 32.74
CA TRP A 511 -28.16 -1.01 31.36
C TRP A 511 -29.61 -0.59 31.21
N THR A 512 -29.86 0.37 30.33
CA THR A 512 -31.21 0.88 30.13
C THR A 512 -31.76 0.51 28.76
N TRP A 513 -33.05 0.23 28.66
CA TRP A 513 -33.70 -0.08 27.40
C TRP A 513 -35.09 0.53 27.28
N GLY A 514 -35.58 0.63 26.05
CA GLY A 514 -36.89 1.22 25.75
C GLY A 514 -37.26 1.11 24.27
N LEU A 515 -38.47 1.60 23.95
CA LEU A 515 -39.01 1.63 22.60
C LEU A 515 -39.09 3.07 22.10
N GLU A 516 -38.50 3.34 20.95
CA GLU A 516 -38.49 4.67 20.34
C GLU A 516 -38.59 4.56 18.83
N GLY A 517 -39.53 5.29 18.20
CA GLY A 517 -39.70 5.27 16.74
C GLY A 517 -39.97 3.88 16.15
N GLY A 518 -40.60 2.97 16.91
CA GLY A 518 -40.83 1.57 16.49
C GLY A 518 -39.58 0.69 16.59
N ARG A 519 -38.53 1.13 17.28
CA ARG A 519 -37.27 0.41 17.45
C ARG A 519 -36.98 0.13 18.92
N LEU A 520 -36.43 -1.06 19.18
CA LEU A 520 -35.93 -1.48 20.47
C LEU A 520 -34.46 -1.02 20.60
N ARG A 521 -34.18 -0.24 21.65
CA ARG A 521 -32.84 0.28 21.94
C ARG A 521 -32.38 -0.16 23.32
N VAL A 522 -31.11 -0.52 23.43
CA VAL A 522 -30.43 -0.86 24.69
C VAL A 522 -29.16 -0.02 24.81
N ARG A 523 -28.98 0.67 25.94
CA ARG A 523 -27.87 1.57 26.22
C ARG A 523 -27.02 1.04 27.36
N HIS A 524 -25.71 1.08 27.17
CA HIS A 524 -24.72 0.79 28.20
C HIS A 524 -24.67 1.93 29.22
N SER A 525 -24.20 1.65 30.44
CA SER A 525 -23.99 2.67 31.49
C SER A 525 -23.02 3.78 31.07
N GLU A 526 -22.11 3.47 30.15
CA GLU A 526 -21.11 4.37 29.55
C GLU A 526 -21.69 5.20 28.38
N GLY A 527 -23.01 5.25 28.21
CA GLY A 527 -23.68 6.18 27.30
C GLY A 527 -23.84 5.72 25.85
N PHE A 528 -23.18 4.65 25.41
CA PHE A 528 -23.31 4.13 24.04
C PHE A 528 -24.43 3.08 23.87
N LEU A 529 -24.93 2.91 22.65
CA LEU A 529 -25.94 1.90 22.32
C LEU A 529 -25.30 0.52 22.13
N VAL A 530 -25.79 -0.47 22.89
CA VAL A 530 -25.45 -1.89 22.70
C VAL A 530 -26.28 -2.48 21.55
N LEU A 531 -27.53 -2.01 21.42
CA LEU A 531 -28.52 -2.54 20.49
C LEU A 531 -29.41 -1.40 19.93
N ASP A 532 -29.69 -1.42 18.63
CA ASP A 532 -30.76 -0.64 17.99
C ASP A 532 -31.36 -1.45 16.84
N VAL A 533 -32.55 -2.02 17.04
CA VAL A 533 -33.22 -2.95 16.09
C VAL A 533 -34.72 -2.62 15.96
N PRO A 534 -35.38 -2.95 14.83
CA PRO A 534 -36.83 -2.86 14.73
C PRO A 534 -37.53 -3.66 15.85
N CYS A 535 -38.61 -3.11 16.41
CA CYS A 535 -39.44 -3.83 17.36
C CYS A 535 -40.25 -4.91 16.63
N GLU A 536 -40.16 -6.16 17.10
CA GLU A 536 -40.86 -7.31 16.53
C GLU A 536 -42.05 -7.69 17.41
N GLY A 537 -43.27 -7.41 16.96
CA GLY A 537 -44.49 -7.78 17.68
C GLY A 537 -44.75 -6.93 18.93
N GLU A 538 -45.61 -7.42 19.82
CA GLU A 538 -46.10 -6.67 20.98
C GLU A 538 -45.27 -6.87 22.27
N ASP A 539 -44.45 -7.92 22.35
CA ASP A 539 -43.66 -8.27 23.55
C ASP A 539 -42.20 -7.82 23.44
N ALA A 540 -41.98 -6.52 23.69
CA ALA A 540 -40.66 -5.91 23.68
C ALA A 540 -39.73 -6.43 24.80
N GLU A 541 -40.29 -6.92 25.92
CA GLU A 541 -39.52 -7.47 27.03
C GLU A 541 -38.89 -8.81 26.62
N ALA A 542 -39.67 -9.68 25.99
CA ALA A 542 -39.14 -10.92 25.44
C ALA A 542 -38.09 -10.66 24.35
N GLN A 543 -38.30 -9.63 23.50
CA GLN A 543 -37.32 -9.26 22.48
C GLN A 543 -35.99 -8.78 23.10
N VAL A 544 -36.01 -7.89 24.11
CA VAL A 544 -34.78 -7.40 24.74
C VAL A 544 -34.00 -8.51 25.43
N GLN A 545 -34.68 -9.45 26.09
CA GLN A 545 -34.02 -10.60 26.73
C GLN A 545 -33.35 -11.52 25.71
N ARG A 546 -34.03 -11.81 24.58
CA ARG A 546 -33.44 -12.61 23.48
C ARG A 546 -32.21 -11.93 22.88
N GLU A 547 -32.32 -10.64 22.56
CA GLU A 547 -31.26 -9.87 21.91
C GLU A 547 -30.04 -9.64 22.82
N THR A 548 -30.27 -9.54 24.14
CA THR A 548 -29.19 -9.32 25.11
C THR A 548 -28.57 -10.60 25.67
N ALA A 549 -29.15 -11.77 25.38
CA ALA A 549 -28.67 -13.06 25.88
C ALA A 549 -27.21 -13.37 25.51
N ALA A 550 -26.73 -12.91 24.34
CA ALA A 550 -25.33 -13.09 23.94
C ALA A 550 -24.35 -12.26 24.79
N TYR A 551 -24.80 -11.13 25.36
CA TYR A 551 -23.94 -10.23 26.12
C TYR A 551 -23.75 -10.66 27.58
N SER A 552 -24.71 -11.40 28.15
CA SER A 552 -24.62 -11.90 29.53
C SER A 552 -23.45 -12.88 29.74
N GLN A 553 -22.92 -13.45 28.64
CA GLN A 553 -21.72 -14.29 28.66
C GLN A 553 -20.42 -13.47 28.79
N VAL A 554 -20.44 -12.18 28.46
CA VAL A 554 -19.24 -11.34 28.35
C VAL A 554 -19.21 -10.21 29.37
N ALA A 555 -20.38 -9.76 29.85
CA ALA A 555 -20.54 -8.71 30.85
C ALA A 555 -21.67 -9.05 31.83
N ALA A 556 -21.50 -8.64 33.10
CA ALA A 556 -22.55 -8.70 34.10
C ALA A 556 -23.35 -7.39 34.09
N PHE A 557 -24.66 -7.46 33.86
CA PHE A 557 -25.54 -6.29 33.83
C PHE A 557 -26.96 -6.61 34.29
N THR A 558 -27.69 -5.57 34.68
CA THR A 558 -29.14 -5.59 34.86
C THR A 558 -29.82 -4.74 33.80
N LEU A 559 -31.11 -4.96 33.54
CA LEU A 559 -31.87 -4.19 32.56
C LEU A 559 -32.96 -3.37 33.27
N ALA A 560 -32.92 -2.05 33.08
CA ALA A 560 -33.94 -1.13 33.55
C ALA A 560 -34.67 -0.51 32.35
N ARG A 561 -36.01 -0.49 32.41
CA ARG A 561 -36.81 0.15 31.36
C ARG A 561 -36.85 1.66 31.59
N THR A 562 -36.36 2.43 30.62
CA THR A 562 -36.39 3.90 30.66
C THR A 562 -36.87 4.47 29.33
N GLY A 563 -37.63 5.57 29.37
CA GLY A 563 -37.97 6.31 28.15
C GLY A 563 -36.74 7.05 27.61
N PHE A 564 -36.56 7.02 26.30
CA PHE A 564 -35.50 7.78 25.62
C PHE A 564 -36.01 9.20 25.30
N PRO A 565 -35.22 10.27 25.53
CA PRO A 565 -35.53 11.58 25.00
C PRO A 565 -35.30 11.60 23.49
N LEU A 566 -36.28 12.14 22.74
CA LEU A 566 -36.32 12.19 21.27
C LEU A 566 -35.22 13.07 20.66
N PRO A 567 -34.37 12.55 19.76
CA PRO A 567 -33.74 13.34 18.73
C PRO A 567 -34.36 12.98 17.37
N VAL A 568 -35.08 13.93 16.77
CA VAL A 568 -35.59 13.82 15.39
C VAL A 568 -34.45 14.16 14.43
N VAL A 569 -34.09 13.23 13.53
CA VAL A 569 -33.10 13.49 12.47
C VAL A 569 -33.68 13.16 11.08
N PRO A 570 -33.59 14.04 10.06
CA PRO A 570 -34.17 13.83 8.73
C PRO A 570 -33.29 13.00 7.77
N GLU A 571 -33.90 12.61 6.64
CA GLU A 571 -33.59 11.66 5.54
C GLU A 571 -32.13 11.45 5.03
N ALA A 572 -31.10 12.11 5.55
CA ALA A 572 -29.68 11.69 5.39
C ALA A 572 -29.33 10.44 6.25
N GLN A 573 -30.35 9.62 6.52
CA GLN A 573 -30.56 8.87 7.76
C GLN A 573 -29.58 7.74 8.00
N HIS A 574 -29.25 6.91 7.00
CA HIS A 574 -28.56 5.66 7.30
C HIS A 574 -27.10 5.84 7.71
N LEU A 575 -26.35 6.75 7.07
CA LEU A 575 -24.94 6.96 7.41
C LEU A 575 -24.80 7.69 8.75
N GLU A 576 -25.57 8.76 8.94
CA GLU A 576 -25.57 9.53 10.18
C GLU A 576 -26.05 8.69 11.36
N GLN A 577 -27.05 7.83 11.14
CA GLN A 577 -27.50 6.85 12.14
C GLN A 577 -26.40 5.85 12.47
N TRP A 578 -25.74 5.26 11.46
CA TRP A 578 -24.66 4.31 11.68
C TRP A 578 -23.46 4.93 12.41
N LEU A 579 -23.07 6.15 12.05
CA LEU A 579 -22.06 6.90 12.75
C LEU A 579 -22.50 7.26 14.18
N GLY A 580 -23.77 7.60 14.38
CA GLY A 580 -24.36 7.86 15.70
C GLY A 580 -24.39 6.62 16.61
N TRP A 581 -24.36 5.41 16.04
CA TRP A 581 -24.16 4.18 16.81
C TRP A 581 -22.69 3.95 17.18
N LEU A 582 -21.79 4.15 16.22
CA LEU A 582 -20.38 3.82 16.36
C LEU A 582 -19.62 4.84 17.23
N GLU A 583 -19.85 6.13 17.00
CA GLU A 583 -19.07 7.22 17.59
C GLU A 583 -19.14 7.24 19.13
N PRO A 584 -20.30 7.11 19.80
CA PRO A 584 -20.35 7.08 21.26
C PRO A 584 -19.54 5.92 21.86
N TYR A 585 -19.61 4.73 21.25
CA TYR A 585 -18.81 3.59 21.68
C TYR A 585 -17.31 3.85 21.48
N VAL A 586 -16.92 4.43 20.34
CA VAL A 586 -15.52 4.79 20.06
C VAL A 586 -15.01 5.80 21.08
N ARG A 587 -15.77 6.85 21.40
CA ARG A 587 -15.39 7.85 22.42
C ARG A 587 -15.16 7.19 23.78
N ALA A 588 -16.13 6.43 24.28
CA ALA A 588 -16.01 5.73 25.56
C ALA A 588 -14.79 4.79 25.59
N ARG A 589 -14.54 4.09 24.49
CA ARG A 589 -13.41 3.15 24.38
C ARG A 589 -12.07 3.88 24.38
N LEU A 590 -11.94 4.96 23.60
CA LEU A 590 -10.71 5.74 23.50
C LEU A 590 -10.42 6.45 24.83
N ALA A 591 -11.43 7.07 25.45
CA ALA A 591 -11.28 7.70 26.77
C ALA A 591 -10.74 6.69 27.79
N ARG A 592 -11.32 5.50 27.85
CA ARG A 592 -10.84 4.42 28.72
C ARG A 592 -9.43 3.94 28.39
N ALA A 593 -9.10 3.76 27.10
CA ALA A 593 -7.79 3.30 26.68
C ALA A 593 -6.68 4.33 26.95
N LEU A 594 -7.01 5.61 26.88
CA LEU A 594 -6.09 6.73 27.10
C LEU A 594 -6.05 7.18 28.58
N GLY A 595 -6.94 6.68 29.43
CA GLY A 595 -7.04 7.06 30.84
C GLY A 595 -7.65 8.45 31.06
N LEU A 596 -8.51 8.89 30.14
CA LEU A 596 -9.18 10.19 30.18
C LEU A 596 -10.50 10.12 30.97
N VAL A 597 -10.98 11.28 31.41
CA VAL A 597 -12.31 11.40 32.02
C VAL A 597 -13.37 11.12 30.95
N PRO A 598 -14.41 10.31 31.24
CA PRO A 598 -15.53 10.12 30.33
C PRO A 598 -16.17 11.47 29.95
N ASP A 599 -16.62 11.58 28.70
CA ASP A 599 -17.27 12.77 28.12
C ASP A 599 -16.41 14.05 28.00
N ASP A 600 -15.10 14.00 28.30
CA ASP A 600 -14.17 15.10 28.00
C ASP A 600 -13.69 15.05 26.53
N ALA A 601 -14.50 15.64 25.64
CA ALA A 601 -14.22 15.67 24.21
C ALA A 601 -12.97 16.49 23.86
N GLU A 602 -12.72 17.59 24.57
CA GLU A 602 -11.57 18.48 24.36
C GLU A 602 -10.24 17.80 24.77
N GLU A 603 -10.24 17.07 25.90
CA GLU A 603 -9.06 16.32 26.31
C GLU A 603 -8.78 15.15 25.35
N LEU A 604 -9.81 14.47 24.86
CA LEU A 604 -9.68 13.40 23.88
C LEU A 604 -9.07 13.89 22.56
N GLU A 605 -9.60 14.98 21.98
CA GLU A 605 -9.07 15.51 20.72
C GLU A 605 -7.63 15.98 20.88
N ARG A 606 -7.29 16.66 21.98
CA ARG A 606 -5.92 17.14 22.26
C ARG A 606 -4.94 15.98 22.48
N THR A 607 -5.38 14.92 23.13
CA THR A 607 -4.52 13.77 23.44
C THR A 607 -4.32 12.87 22.23
N LEU A 608 -5.34 12.69 21.38
CA LEU A 608 -5.32 11.70 20.30
C LEU A 608 -5.19 12.29 18.90
N LEU A 609 -5.88 13.40 18.59
CA LEU A 609 -6.09 13.86 17.21
C LEU A 609 -5.21 15.07 16.84
N LEU A 610 -5.09 16.05 17.74
CA LEU A 610 -4.37 17.31 17.53
C LEU A 610 -2.85 17.15 17.68
N HIS A 611 -2.25 16.46 16.72
CA HIS A 611 -0.80 16.24 16.64
C HIS A 611 -0.26 16.81 15.34
N GLU A 612 0.73 17.69 15.42
CA GLU A 612 1.42 18.16 14.23
C GLU A 612 2.20 17.00 13.59
N ALA A 613 2.03 16.81 12.29
CA ALA A 613 2.73 15.77 11.57
C ALA A 613 3.11 16.20 10.15
N ARG A 614 4.14 15.55 9.64
CA ARG A 614 4.55 15.59 8.24
C ARG A 614 4.12 14.28 7.57
N LEU A 615 3.28 14.39 6.56
CA LEU A 615 2.80 13.24 5.80
C LEU A 615 3.62 13.08 4.53
N HIS A 616 4.21 11.90 4.35
CA HIS A 616 4.75 11.45 3.08
C HIS A 616 3.83 10.40 2.50
N VAL A 617 3.31 10.66 1.30
CA VAL A 617 2.39 9.74 0.63
C VAL A 617 2.92 9.42 -0.75
N THR A 618 3.08 8.12 -1.00
CA THR A 618 3.54 7.57 -2.27
C THR A 618 2.48 6.64 -2.86
N GLU A 619 2.80 5.96 -3.96
CA GLU A 619 1.89 4.98 -4.54
C GLU A 619 1.67 3.79 -3.58
N SER A 620 2.67 3.40 -2.79
CA SER A 620 2.59 2.24 -1.89
C SER A 620 2.61 2.54 -0.39
N HIS A 621 2.96 3.76 0.04
CA HIS A 621 3.16 4.09 1.45
C HIS A 621 2.41 5.35 1.88
N VAL A 622 2.02 5.36 3.17
CA VAL A 622 1.65 6.53 3.96
C VAL A 622 2.57 6.52 5.18
N ASP A 623 3.52 7.43 5.21
CA ASP A 623 4.44 7.61 6.33
C ASP A 623 4.02 8.87 7.09
N VAL A 624 3.66 8.71 8.37
CA VAL A 624 3.25 9.80 9.27
C VAL A 624 4.41 10.08 10.21
N VAL A 625 5.04 11.24 10.05
CA VAL A 625 6.22 11.62 10.82
C VAL A 625 5.84 12.66 11.87
N PHE A 626 5.94 12.28 13.13
CA PHE A 626 5.73 13.13 14.31
C PHE A 626 7.06 13.64 14.87
N ALA A 627 7.03 14.78 15.54
CA ALA A 627 8.16 15.20 16.37
C ALA A 627 8.26 14.30 17.61
N LEU A 628 9.47 13.87 17.98
CA LEU A 628 9.69 13.05 19.16
C LEU A 628 9.20 13.73 20.44
N SER A 629 9.28 15.08 20.50
CA SER A 629 8.76 15.89 21.61
C SER A 629 7.23 15.84 21.75
N GLN A 630 6.53 15.41 20.71
CA GLN A 630 5.07 15.30 20.68
C GLN A 630 4.57 13.87 20.97
N LEU A 631 5.47 12.92 21.31
CA LEU A 631 5.07 11.54 21.57
C LEU A 631 4.10 11.45 22.76
N PRO A 632 2.80 11.18 22.52
CA PRO A 632 1.81 11.13 23.57
C PRO A 632 1.90 9.76 24.24
N LEU A 633 2.49 9.71 25.44
CA LEU A 633 2.69 8.45 26.18
C LEU A 633 1.39 7.64 26.34
N ALA A 634 0.25 8.30 26.51
CA ALA A 634 -1.06 7.66 26.57
C ALA A 634 -1.39 6.87 25.29
N VAL A 635 -1.13 7.44 24.11
CA VAL A 635 -1.34 6.78 22.81
C VAL A 635 -0.41 5.56 22.65
N ARG A 636 0.86 5.70 23.09
CA ARG A 636 1.83 4.59 23.08
C ARG A 636 1.42 3.44 24.00
N ILE A 637 0.97 3.75 25.22
CA ILE A 637 0.49 2.76 26.19
C ILE A 637 -0.77 2.06 25.66
N ALA A 638 -1.69 2.82 25.05
CA ALA A 638 -2.87 2.28 24.39
C ALA A 638 -2.53 1.46 23.12
N GLY A 639 -1.29 1.55 22.61
CA GLY A 639 -0.84 0.85 21.41
C GLY A 639 -1.43 1.39 20.11
N LEU A 640 -1.93 2.63 20.11
CA LEU A 640 -2.58 3.27 18.97
C LEU A 640 -1.60 3.79 17.91
N ASP A 641 -0.32 3.93 18.25
CA ASP A 641 0.75 4.39 17.36
C ASP A 641 1.66 3.24 16.86
N ARG A 642 1.20 1.99 16.98
CA ARG A 642 1.93 0.84 16.47
C ARG A 642 2.05 0.89 14.95
N ASN A 643 3.23 0.57 14.44
CA ASN A 643 3.46 0.39 13.01
C ASN A 643 2.62 -0.77 12.48
N ILE A 644 1.75 -0.46 11.51
CA ILE A 644 0.80 -1.41 10.96
C ILE A 644 1.45 -2.21 9.82
N GLY A 645 2.33 -1.56 9.07
CA GLY A 645 2.85 -2.14 7.83
C GLY A 645 1.76 -2.22 6.79
N TRP A 646 1.66 -3.35 6.09
CA TRP A 646 0.73 -3.53 4.98
C TRP A 646 -0.73 -3.60 5.44
N ILE A 647 -1.60 -2.78 4.83
CA ILE A 647 -3.05 -2.81 5.04
C ILE A 647 -3.73 -3.26 3.72
N PRO A 648 -4.21 -4.52 3.64
CA PRO A 648 -4.81 -5.05 2.42
C PRO A 648 -5.97 -4.20 1.90
N ALA A 649 -6.87 -3.76 2.79
CA ALA A 649 -8.04 -2.94 2.44
C ALA A 649 -7.64 -1.57 1.85
N ALA A 650 -6.55 -0.98 2.34
CA ALA A 650 -6.05 0.31 1.86
C ALA A 650 -5.10 0.19 0.65
N GLY A 651 -4.56 -1.02 0.39
CA GLY A 651 -3.60 -1.29 -0.67
C GLY A 651 -2.29 -0.51 -0.51
N ARG A 652 -1.90 -0.19 0.73
CA ARG A 652 -0.73 0.61 1.10
C ARG A 652 -0.17 0.18 2.45
N HIS A 653 1.10 0.52 2.68
CA HIS A 653 1.71 0.49 4.00
C HIS A 653 1.39 1.76 4.79
N LEU A 654 1.17 1.63 6.10
CA LEU A 654 1.09 2.77 7.03
C LEU A 654 2.13 2.60 8.15
N PHE A 655 3.00 3.60 8.28
CA PHE A 655 4.04 3.67 9.31
C PHE A 655 3.99 5.00 10.07
N PHE A 656 4.29 4.92 11.36
CA PHE A 656 4.47 6.04 12.26
C PHE A 656 5.96 6.18 12.58
N HIS A 657 6.49 7.38 12.34
CA HIS A 657 7.89 7.72 12.59
C HIS A 657 7.94 8.84 13.63
N PHE A 658 8.92 8.77 14.53
CA PHE A 658 9.11 9.75 15.59
C PHE A 658 10.55 10.24 15.54
N GLU A 659 10.74 11.50 15.15
CA GLU A 659 12.05 12.10 14.84
C GLU A 659 12.43 13.24 15.79
#